data_AF-A0A2W4TE37-F1
#
_entry.id   AF-A0A2W4TE37-F1
#
_cell.length_a   1.000
_cell.length_b   1.000
_cell.length_c   1.000
_cell.angle_alpha   90.00
_cell.angle_beta   90.00
_cell.angle_gamma   90.00
#
_symmetry.space_group_name_H-M   'P 1'
#
loop_
_entity.id
_entity.type
_entity.pdbx_description
1 polymer ?
#
loop_
_entity_poly.entity_id
_entity_poly.type
_entity_poly.pdbx_seq_one_letter_code
_entity_poly.pdbx_strand_id
1 'polypeptide(L)'
;MGIALALATFIAPSVAAQPECTTRISCENARQGAPPEEWDVEGAGDPSIQGFATPFSVSPGERVDFKVDTDAPAHRLDIYRIGYYGGAGARRVASIEAPAAVEQPGCLYDVSTGLVDCGNWQVTSSWVVPADAVSGLYIARAVRTDTGGASHILFVVREPERGSDILVQFADTTWQAYNDYGGNSLYTGHPRGRAFKVSYNRPFVTRGNEYGRTFFWATSYPIVRWLEANGYDVTYTTGIDSDRDGASLLRHRVFMSVGHDEYWSERQRANVEAARDAGVHLAFFTGNTMFWRTRWEPSIDPSRTPYRTLVSYKDTHEGRKIDPEPGGTGTWRDPRFGVADGSGRPENSLLGTFFIANCCRFDPVVVSALEGRHRFWRNTAVASQPDGSSMTIGRGIVGFEWDGDVDNGHRPPGLVRLSSTIVEGADVLVDFGSRFRMNTGPAMHNITLYRHRSGALVFSAGMTNWGWALDDVHDDPDGARAPVDQNIQQATVNLLADMGVQPSTLQPPLQPASASQDTLPPLATITWPGADDLASIYREVVIRGEATDEGGGIPAGVEVSIDGGTRWTLAEGTSQWAYRFRPMKQGLVVVLARAIDDSGNIQQQASWALLEVGGLGLRRIVLRFVLPVVLAMAAGAGLLLWLWRRRRPAPTREVS
;
A
#
# COMPACT_ATOMS: atom_id res chain seq x y z
N MET A 1 -23.81 53.27 58.19
CA MET A 1 -22.81 52.94 57.15
C MET A 1 -22.26 51.55 57.46
N GLY A 2 -22.83 50.51 56.86
CA GLY A 2 -22.35 49.13 57.00
C GLY A 2 -21.58 48.75 55.74
N ILE A 3 -20.28 48.48 55.89
CA ILE A 3 -19.40 48.06 54.79
C ILE A 3 -19.52 46.54 54.65
N ALA A 4 -20.04 46.08 53.52
CA ALA A 4 -20.08 44.67 53.16
C ALA A 4 -18.72 44.23 52.61
N LEU A 5 -18.13 43.22 53.23
CA LEU A 5 -16.88 42.59 52.82
C LEU A 5 -17.19 41.50 51.78
N ALA A 6 -16.85 41.72 50.52
CA ALA A 6 -16.96 40.71 49.47
C ALA A 6 -15.71 39.82 49.49
N LEU A 7 -15.87 38.55 49.90
CA LEU A 7 -14.84 37.52 49.69
C LEU A 7 -14.89 37.07 48.22
N ALA A 8 -13.83 37.37 47.46
CA ALA A 8 -13.58 36.76 46.16
C ALA A 8 -12.97 35.38 46.36
N THR A 9 -13.74 34.31 46.12
CA THR A 9 -13.23 32.95 45.98
C THR A 9 -12.51 32.81 44.63
N PHE A 10 -11.19 32.69 44.67
CA PHE A 10 -10.40 32.23 43.53
C PHE A 10 -10.70 30.74 43.30
N ILE A 11 -11.49 30.45 42.26
CA ILE A 11 -11.60 29.09 41.73
C ILE A 11 -10.30 28.85 40.94
N ALA A 12 -9.41 28.02 41.49
CA ALA A 12 -8.28 27.50 40.73
C ALA A 12 -8.85 26.73 39.51
N PRO A 13 -8.33 26.95 38.28
CA PRO A 13 -8.75 26.14 37.15
C PRO A 13 -8.50 24.67 37.49
N SER A 14 -9.54 23.84 37.37
CA SER A 14 -9.36 22.40 37.46
C SER A 14 -8.34 22.01 36.40
N VAL A 15 -7.20 21.48 36.83
CA VAL A 15 -6.27 20.80 35.93
C VAL A 15 -7.11 19.68 35.30
N ALA A 16 -7.48 19.84 34.03
CA ALA A 16 -8.06 18.74 33.28
C ALA A 16 -7.09 17.57 33.43
N ALA A 17 -7.57 16.43 33.93
CA ALA A 17 -6.77 15.22 33.98
C ALA A 17 -6.22 15.00 32.58
N GLN A 18 -4.89 14.96 32.45
CA GLN A 18 -4.24 14.54 31.21
C GLN A 18 -4.90 13.19 30.85
N PRO A 19 -5.42 13.01 29.62
CA PRO A 19 -5.91 11.71 29.22
C PRO A 19 -4.80 10.70 29.50
N GLU A 20 -5.12 9.63 30.23
CA GLU A 20 -4.14 8.58 30.51
C GLU A 20 -3.55 8.14 29.16
N CYS A 21 -2.25 8.33 29.00
CA CYS A 21 -1.58 7.90 27.79
C CYS A 21 -1.49 6.36 27.83
N THR A 22 -2.11 5.69 26.85
CA THR A 22 -2.34 4.24 26.85
C THR A 22 -1.49 3.50 25.82
N THR A 23 -1.17 4.15 24.70
CA THR A 23 -0.20 3.66 23.70
C THR A 23 1.11 4.44 23.82
N ARG A 24 2.23 3.84 23.37
CA ARG A 24 3.53 4.52 23.37
C ARG A 24 3.50 5.83 22.58
N ILE A 25 2.73 5.86 21.50
CA ILE A 25 2.50 7.04 20.67
C ILE A 25 1.67 8.09 21.39
N SER A 26 0.57 7.73 22.06
CA SER A 26 -0.20 8.69 22.86
C SER A 26 0.64 9.30 24.00
N CYS A 27 1.54 8.52 24.62
CA CYS A 27 2.47 9.02 25.64
C CYS A 27 3.55 9.94 25.06
N GLU A 28 4.07 9.61 23.88
CA GLU A 28 5.01 10.46 23.16
C GLU A 28 4.35 11.79 22.76
N ASN A 29 3.10 11.75 22.28
CA ASN A 29 2.34 12.94 21.89
C ASN A 29 1.96 13.86 23.06
N ALA A 30 1.91 13.33 24.29
CA ALA A 30 1.70 14.14 25.47
C ALA A 30 2.94 14.98 25.85
N ARG A 31 4.11 14.69 25.26
CA ARG A 31 5.32 15.50 25.45
C ARG A 31 5.24 16.79 24.64
N GLN A 32 5.95 17.82 25.12
CA GLN A 32 5.99 19.13 24.46
C GLN A 32 6.58 19.03 23.05
N GLY A 33 5.79 19.41 22.05
CA GLY A 33 6.25 19.57 20.67
C GLY A 33 7.07 20.85 20.48
N ALA A 34 7.90 20.86 19.43
CA ALA A 34 8.60 22.03 18.93
C ALA A 34 7.84 22.59 17.72
N PRO A 35 7.61 23.91 17.64
CA PRO A 35 6.89 24.51 16.53
C PRO A 35 7.73 24.44 15.23
N PRO A 36 7.10 24.45 14.03
CA PRO A 36 7.78 24.29 12.74
C PRO A 36 8.97 25.21 12.51
N GLU A 37 8.94 26.43 13.04
CA GLU A 37 10.03 27.40 12.92
C GLU A 37 11.35 26.93 13.57
N GLU A 38 11.28 25.98 14.50
CA GLU A 38 12.46 25.39 15.14
C GLU A 38 13.05 24.22 14.35
N TRP A 39 12.19 23.35 13.80
CA TRP A 39 12.61 22.06 13.26
C TRP A 39 12.59 21.97 11.73
N ASP A 40 11.79 22.78 11.04
CA ASP A 40 11.67 22.76 9.59
C ASP A 40 12.79 23.59 8.91
N VAL A 41 12.83 23.52 7.58
CA VAL A 41 13.71 24.31 6.71
C VAL A 41 12.94 24.82 5.49
N GLU A 42 13.36 25.97 4.97
CA GLU A 42 12.84 26.50 3.72
C GLU A 42 13.48 25.77 2.52
N GLY A 43 12.67 25.46 1.51
CA GLY A 43 13.15 24.75 0.32
C GLY A 43 13.87 23.44 0.67
N ALA A 44 14.95 23.13 -0.05
CA ALA A 44 15.77 21.94 0.20
C ALA A 44 16.69 22.05 1.43
N GLY A 45 16.65 23.17 2.16
CA GLY A 45 17.69 23.57 3.11
C GLY A 45 18.80 24.41 2.48
N ASP A 46 19.72 24.86 3.32
CA ASP A 46 20.85 25.71 2.96
C ASP A 46 22.00 24.89 2.33
N PRO A 47 22.42 25.17 1.09
CA PRO A 47 23.49 24.42 0.42
C PRO A 47 24.86 24.57 1.10
N SER A 48 25.04 25.56 1.97
CA SER A 48 26.30 25.75 2.72
C SER A 48 26.41 24.86 3.97
N ILE A 49 25.38 24.07 4.28
CA ILE A 49 25.43 23.00 5.29
C ILE A 49 24.55 21.83 4.86
N GLN A 50 25.14 20.71 4.48
CA GLN A 50 24.39 19.53 4.05
C GLN A 50 24.99 18.26 4.62
N GLY A 51 24.21 17.20 4.75
CA GLY A 51 24.73 15.95 5.29
C GLY A 51 23.79 14.77 5.16
N PHE A 52 24.25 13.62 5.64
CA PHE A 52 23.46 12.40 5.69
C PHE A 52 23.79 11.59 6.94
N ALA A 53 22.82 10.76 7.36
CA ALA A 53 22.98 9.82 8.45
C ALA A 53 23.51 8.48 7.92
N THR A 54 24.35 7.81 8.69
CA THR A 54 24.82 6.46 8.41
C THR A 54 24.92 5.64 9.71
N PRO A 55 24.18 4.52 9.85
CA PRO A 55 23.17 4.02 8.92
C PRO A 55 21.90 4.88 8.86
N PHE A 56 21.15 4.74 7.76
CA PHE A 56 19.88 5.43 7.57
C PHE A 56 18.77 4.96 8.53
N SER A 57 18.84 3.72 9.01
CA SER A 57 17.94 3.22 10.05
C SER A 57 18.69 2.53 11.18
N VAL A 58 18.24 2.79 12.42
CA VAL A 58 18.83 2.36 13.69
C VAL A 58 17.75 1.96 14.69
N SER A 59 18.08 1.13 15.67
CA SER A 59 17.22 0.79 16.80
C SER A 59 17.60 1.54 18.09
N PRO A 60 16.70 1.65 19.08
CA PRO A 60 17.04 2.15 20.40
C PRO A 60 18.29 1.48 20.98
N GLY A 61 19.22 2.27 21.50
CA GLY A 61 20.53 1.83 21.99
C GLY A 61 21.61 1.71 20.91
N GLU A 62 21.27 1.72 19.63
CA GLU A 62 22.26 1.76 18.54
C GLU A 62 22.79 3.20 18.33
N ARG A 63 23.94 3.29 17.66
CA ARG A 63 24.57 4.55 17.30
C ARG A 63 24.25 4.91 15.84
N VAL A 64 23.85 6.16 15.62
CA VAL A 64 23.80 6.79 14.30
C VAL A 64 24.95 7.78 14.16
N ASP A 65 25.65 7.76 13.03
CA ASP A 65 26.69 8.72 12.69
C ASP A 65 26.16 9.72 11.66
N PHE A 66 26.67 10.95 11.71
CA PHE A 66 26.34 12.03 10.79
C PHE A 66 27.61 12.48 10.07
N LYS A 67 27.50 12.61 8.75
CA LYS A 67 28.55 13.16 7.89
C LYS A 67 28.01 14.46 7.30
N VAL A 68 28.59 15.58 7.74
CA VAL A 68 28.14 16.93 7.39
C VAL A 68 29.25 17.64 6.64
N ASP A 69 28.90 18.25 5.52
CA ASP A 69 29.75 19.15 4.74
C ASP A 69 29.29 20.59 4.96
N THR A 70 30.23 21.44 5.41
CA THR A 70 29.98 22.86 5.67
C THR A 70 31.30 23.62 5.81
N ASP A 71 31.31 24.87 5.34
CA ASP A 71 32.40 25.82 5.57
C ASP A 71 32.20 26.66 6.86
N ALA A 72 31.11 26.42 7.60
CA ALA A 72 30.81 27.15 8.83
C ALA A 72 31.85 26.86 9.92
N PRO A 73 32.37 27.89 10.64
CA PRO A 73 33.37 27.69 11.69
C PRO A 73 32.86 26.83 12.84
N ALA A 74 31.53 26.78 13.06
CA ALA A 74 30.85 25.86 13.95
C ALA A 74 29.42 25.60 13.48
N HIS A 75 28.89 24.43 13.85
CA HIS A 75 27.51 24.04 13.61
C HIS A 75 27.00 23.18 14.77
N ARG A 76 25.69 22.98 14.84
CA ARG A 76 25.07 22.01 15.76
C ARG A 76 24.09 21.12 15.01
N LEU A 77 23.80 19.96 15.60
CA LEU A 77 22.72 19.08 15.17
C LEU A 77 21.62 19.08 16.23
N ASP A 78 20.44 19.59 15.86
CA ASP A 78 19.24 19.49 16.68
C ASP A 78 18.46 18.24 16.24
N ILE A 79 18.36 17.24 17.12
CA ILE A 79 17.69 15.97 16.81
C ILE A 79 16.21 16.10 17.15
N TYR A 80 15.33 15.87 16.18
CA TYR A 80 13.89 15.86 16.36
C TYR A 80 13.28 14.51 15.96
N ARG A 81 12.29 14.05 16.71
CA ARG A 81 11.37 12.98 16.28
C ARG A 81 10.16 13.65 15.62
N ILE A 82 9.87 13.29 14.37
CA ILE A 82 8.71 13.78 13.63
C ILE A 82 7.45 13.04 14.09
N GLY A 83 6.32 13.74 14.19
CA GLY A 83 5.07 13.20 14.74
C GLY A 83 3.96 14.25 14.88
N TYR A 84 2.91 13.97 15.66
CA TYR A 84 1.79 14.91 15.81
C TYR A 84 2.04 16.03 16.84
N TYR A 85 2.32 15.67 18.10
CA TYR A 85 2.59 16.61 19.22
C TYR A 85 1.64 17.80 19.34
N GLY A 86 0.33 17.55 19.28
CA GLY A 86 -0.69 18.62 19.36
C GLY A 86 -0.69 19.56 18.15
N GLY A 87 -0.16 19.10 17.02
CA GLY A 87 -0.06 19.86 15.78
C GLY A 87 1.33 20.41 15.49
N ALA A 88 2.23 20.46 16.48
CA ALA A 88 3.56 21.07 16.35
C ALA A 88 4.49 20.36 15.34
N GLY A 89 4.24 19.07 15.06
CA GLY A 89 4.90 18.33 13.96
C GLY A 89 6.19 17.61 14.32
N ALA A 90 6.87 18.04 15.39
CA ALA A 90 8.04 17.35 15.89
C ALA A 90 8.26 17.57 17.39
N ARG A 91 9.13 16.78 18.00
CA ARG A 91 9.67 17.02 19.33
C ARG A 91 11.19 16.99 19.28
N ARG A 92 11.83 17.99 19.88
CA ARG A 92 13.28 17.99 20.08
C ARG A 92 13.66 16.92 21.10
N VAL A 93 14.57 16.03 20.71
CA VAL A 93 15.05 14.90 21.51
C VAL A 93 16.45 15.18 22.06
N ALA A 94 17.30 15.84 21.28
CA ALA A 94 18.67 16.16 21.69
C ALA A 94 19.21 17.37 20.93
N SER A 95 20.33 17.91 21.42
CA SER A 95 21.17 18.88 20.75
C SER A 95 22.61 18.38 20.84
N ILE A 96 23.32 18.40 19.72
CA ILE A 96 24.72 17.97 19.62
C ILE A 96 25.51 19.15 19.12
N GLU A 97 26.40 19.68 19.97
CA GLU A 97 27.41 20.62 19.52
C GLU A 97 28.44 19.85 18.68
N ALA A 98 28.61 20.24 17.43
CA ALA A 98 29.55 19.61 16.53
C ALA A 98 30.88 20.40 16.52
N PRO A 99 32.02 19.72 16.33
CA PRO A 99 33.31 20.39 16.21
C PRO A 99 33.36 21.34 15.00
N ALA A 100 34.41 22.17 14.95
CA ALA A 100 34.63 23.15 13.88
C ALA A 100 34.62 22.54 12.46
N ALA A 101 34.44 23.39 11.44
CA ALA A 101 34.32 23.05 10.01
C ALA A 101 35.16 21.82 9.59
N VAL A 102 34.49 20.85 8.97
CA VAL A 102 35.16 19.75 8.27
C VAL A 102 34.81 19.90 6.80
N GLU A 103 35.74 20.44 6.02
CA GLU A 103 35.63 20.42 4.55
C GLU A 103 35.72 18.96 4.10
N GLN A 104 34.63 18.45 3.55
CA GLN A 104 34.55 17.07 3.12
C GLN A 104 35.19 16.89 1.74
N PRO A 105 35.82 15.75 1.42
CA PRO A 105 36.27 15.48 0.06
C PRO A 105 35.09 15.42 -0.91
N GLY A 106 35.33 15.69 -2.19
CA GLY A 106 34.31 15.44 -3.22
C GLY A 106 33.79 14.00 -3.17
N CYS A 107 32.48 13.83 -3.40
CA CYS A 107 31.87 12.51 -3.40
C CYS A 107 32.49 11.61 -4.48
N LEU A 108 32.53 10.30 -4.21
CA LEU A 108 32.93 9.30 -5.19
C LEU A 108 31.91 9.25 -6.33
N TYR A 109 32.40 9.03 -7.54
CA TYR A 109 31.56 8.97 -8.74
C TYR A 109 31.91 7.77 -9.62
N ASP A 110 30.93 6.90 -9.88
CA ASP A 110 31.03 5.84 -10.88
C ASP A 110 30.38 6.29 -12.18
N VAL A 111 31.22 6.61 -13.17
CA VAL A 111 30.78 7.08 -14.50
C VAL A 111 29.97 6.04 -15.28
N SER A 112 30.16 4.74 -15.01
CA SER A 112 29.48 3.68 -15.75
C SER A 112 28.03 3.50 -15.33
N THR A 113 27.69 3.89 -14.09
CA THR A 113 26.33 3.79 -13.54
C THR A 113 25.73 5.13 -13.15
N GLY A 114 26.51 6.21 -13.14
CA GLY A 114 26.08 7.53 -12.64
C GLY A 114 25.99 7.62 -11.12
N LEU A 115 26.58 6.66 -10.39
CA LEU A 115 26.45 6.61 -8.92
C LEU A 115 27.27 7.73 -8.29
N VAL A 116 26.61 8.57 -7.49
CA VAL A 116 27.25 9.54 -6.60
C VAL A 116 27.17 9.00 -5.17
N ASP A 117 28.31 8.84 -4.51
CA ASP A 117 28.42 8.29 -3.15
C ASP A 117 29.42 9.11 -2.32
N CYS A 118 28.94 9.81 -1.31
CA CYS A 118 29.75 10.62 -0.41
C CYS A 118 30.23 9.82 0.81
N GLY A 119 30.29 8.48 0.72
CA GLY A 119 30.69 7.60 1.80
C GLY A 119 32.14 7.81 2.27
N ASN A 120 32.98 8.43 1.44
CA ASN A 120 34.33 8.87 1.77
C ASN A 120 34.40 10.08 2.73
N TRP A 121 33.28 10.75 3.00
CA TRP A 121 33.20 11.82 4.00
C TRP A 121 33.54 11.29 5.39
N GLN A 122 34.14 12.13 6.23
CA GLN A 122 34.41 11.82 7.62
C GLN A 122 33.15 12.00 8.47
N VAL A 123 33.01 11.17 9.51
CA VAL A 123 31.98 11.36 10.54
C VAL A 123 32.31 12.62 11.32
N THR A 124 31.39 13.58 11.33
CA THR A 124 31.54 14.86 12.06
C THR A 124 30.92 14.79 13.44
N SER A 125 29.81 14.06 13.59
CA SER A 125 29.05 13.92 14.83
C SER A 125 28.38 12.55 14.91
N SER A 126 28.00 12.14 16.12
CA SER A 126 27.32 10.87 16.37
C SER A 126 26.30 11.00 17.49
N TRP A 127 25.27 10.17 17.46
CA TRP A 127 24.25 10.09 18.50
C TRP A 127 23.94 8.64 18.84
N VAL A 128 23.93 8.33 20.13
CA VAL A 128 23.41 7.04 20.62
C VAL A 128 21.92 7.23 20.87
N VAL A 129 21.10 6.46 20.15
CA VAL A 129 19.65 6.52 20.28
C VAL A 129 19.28 6.11 21.71
N PRO A 130 18.55 6.95 22.47
CA PRO A 130 18.10 6.60 23.82
C PRO A 130 17.34 5.27 23.84
N ALA A 131 17.52 4.49 24.88
CA ALA A 131 16.85 3.18 25.01
C ALA A 131 15.31 3.31 25.05
N ASP A 132 14.79 4.47 25.47
CA ASP A 132 13.36 4.78 25.50
C ASP A 132 12.85 5.49 24.23
N ALA A 133 13.72 5.74 23.23
CA ALA A 133 13.34 6.41 22.00
C ALA A 133 12.17 5.69 21.31
N VAL A 134 11.17 6.47 20.90
CA VAL A 134 9.96 5.96 20.25
C VAL A 134 10.23 5.82 18.76
N SER A 135 9.80 4.72 18.14
CA SER A 135 9.93 4.52 16.70
C SER A 135 9.39 5.72 15.91
N GLY A 136 10.03 6.06 14.78
CA GLY A 136 9.60 7.18 13.93
C GLY A 136 10.64 7.60 12.92
N LEU A 137 10.26 8.55 12.07
CA LEU A 137 11.21 9.35 11.32
C LEU A 137 11.85 10.37 12.28
N TYR A 138 13.17 10.47 12.22
CA TYR A 138 13.94 11.46 12.94
C TYR A 138 14.66 12.35 11.93
N ILE A 139 14.81 13.62 12.29
CA ILE A 139 15.69 14.54 11.60
C ILE A 139 16.80 14.98 12.54
N ALA A 140 18.03 15.03 12.04
CA ALA A 140 19.06 15.90 12.57
C ALA A 140 19.04 17.19 11.75
N ARG A 141 18.52 18.28 12.33
CA ARG A 141 18.58 19.59 11.71
C ARG A 141 19.97 20.15 11.92
N ALA A 142 20.77 20.19 10.86
CA ALA A 142 22.10 20.77 10.89
C ALA A 142 21.98 22.28 10.76
N VAL A 143 22.52 23.03 11.72
CA VAL A 143 22.37 24.49 11.81
C VAL A 143 23.74 25.14 11.94
N ARG A 144 24.05 26.07 11.03
CA ARG A 144 25.21 26.93 11.14
C ARG A 144 25.04 27.93 12.27
N THR A 145 26.05 28.09 13.11
CA THR A 145 25.96 29.04 14.23
C THR A 145 26.27 30.49 13.84
N ASP A 146 26.86 30.72 12.67
CA ASP A 146 27.27 32.04 12.17
C ASP A 146 26.14 32.76 11.41
N THR A 147 25.41 32.06 10.54
CA THR A 147 24.35 32.61 9.69
C THR A 147 22.95 32.13 10.05
N GLY A 148 22.84 31.02 10.79
CA GLY A 148 21.56 30.34 11.05
C GLY A 148 21.08 29.44 9.90
N GLY A 149 21.83 29.35 8.79
CA GLY A 149 21.54 28.45 7.68
C GLY A 149 21.38 27.00 8.14
N ALA A 150 20.40 26.28 7.60
CA ALA A 150 20.05 24.95 8.08
C ALA A 150 19.55 23.99 7.00
N SER A 151 19.80 22.70 7.21
CA SER A 151 19.35 21.60 6.35
C SER A 151 18.90 20.40 7.17
N HIS A 152 18.03 19.57 6.59
CA HIS A 152 17.58 18.32 7.20
C HIS A 152 18.49 17.15 6.85
N ILE A 153 18.79 16.33 7.86
CA ILE A 153 19.42 15.02 7.72
C ILE A 153 18.46 13.98 8.27
N LEU A 154 17.92 13.11 7.43
CA LEU A 154 16.88 12.15 7.81
C LEU A 154 17.47 10.79 8.21
N PHE A 155 16.85 10.15 9.20
CA PHE A 155 17.06 8.76 9.55
C PHE A 155 15.83 8.17 10.26
N VAL A 156 15.70 6.85 10.30
CA VAL A 156 14.56 6.17 10.92
C VAL A 156 15.01 5.45 12.19
N VAL A 157 14.30 5.68 13.29
CA VAL A 157 14.40 4.84 14.49
C VAL A 157 13.33 3.76 14.42
N ARG A 158 13.76 2.51 14.27
CA ARG A 158 12.91 1.31 14.15
C ARG A 158 12.90 0.52 15.47
N GLU A 159 11.86 -0.27 15.67
CA GLU A 159 11.73 -1.13 16.85
C GLU A 159 11.41 -2.59 16.45
N PRO A 160 12.36 -3.33 15.84
CA PRO A 160 12.11 -4.63 15.20
C PRO A 160 11.69 -5.75 16.18
N GLU A 161 12.00 -5.60 17.46
CA GLU A 161 11.59 -6.54 18.52
C GLU A 161 10.24 -6.19 19.15
N ARG A 162 9.71 -4.99 18.89
CA ARG A 162 8.42 -4.53 19.43
C ARG A 162 7.30 -4.89 18.46
N GLY A 163 6.36 -5.72 18.92
CA GLY A 163 5.06 -5.82 18.26
C GLY A 163 4.21 -4.56 18.50
N SER A 164 3.64 -4.03 17.43
CA SER A 164 2.63 -2.96 17.44
C SER A 164 1.43 -3.40 16.61
N ASP A 165 0.30 -2.70 16.72
CA ASP A 165 -0.83 -2.99 15.87
C ASP A 165 -0.53 -2.69 14.38
N ILE A 166 0.18 -1.58 14.10
CA ILE A 166 0.53 -1.16 12.74
C ILE A 166 2.05 -0.97 12.59
N LEU A 167 2.64 -1.62 11.59
CA LEU A 167 3.97 -1.31 11.08
C LEU A 167 3.85 -0.46 9.81
N VAL A 168 4.31 0.79 9.88
CA VAL A 168 4.32 1.72 8.74
C VAL A 168 5.67 1.68 8.04
N GLN A 169 5.69 1.32 6.76
CA GLN A 169 6.86 1.42 5.89
C GLN A 169 6.88 2.77 5.17
N PHE A 170 7.97 3.49 5.32
CA PHE A 170 8.27 4.66 4.49
C PHE A 170 8.83 4.26 3.12
N ALA A 171 8.56 5.09 2.11
CA ALA A 171 9.02 4.92 0.73
C ALA A 171 10.46 5.43 0.48
N ASP A 172 11.40 5.10 1.37
CA ASP A 172 12.76 5.65 1.34
C ASP A 172 13.56 5.26 0.08
N THR A 173 13.26 4.10 -0.50
CA THR A 173 13.82 3.68 -1.80
C THR A 173 13.38 4.61 -2.91
N THR A 174 12.12 5.04 -2.92
CA THR A 174 11.61 6.06 -3.85
C THR A 174 12.23 7.41 -3.57
N TRP A 175 12.39 7.81 -2.30
CA TRP A 175 13.08 9.07 -1.97
C TRP A 175 14.47 9.11 -2.57
N GLN A 176 15.24 8.01 -2.50
CA GLN A 176 16.55 7.94 -3.14
C GLN A 176 16.49 7.87 -4.67
N ALA A 177 15.49 7.19 -5.24
CA ALA A 177 15.30 7.11 -6.68
C ALA A 177 15.09 8.49 -7.33
N TYR A 178 14.39 9.38 -6.62
CA TYR A 178 14.10 10.74 -7.06
C TYR A 178 15.11 11.78 -6.54
N ASN A 179 15.98 11.42 -5.60
CA ASN A 179 17.01 12.31 -5.07
C ASN A 179 18.08 12.61 -6.14
N ASP A 180 18.10 13.85 -6.63
CA ASP A 180 19.03 14.35 -7.64
C ASP A 180 20.28 15.02 -7.05
N TYR A 181 20.52 14.86 -5.75
CA TYR A 181 21.77 15.30 -5.13
C TYR A 181 23.01 14.80 -5.90
N GLY A 182 23.91 15.73 -6.23
CA GLY A 182 25.09 15.45 -7.06
C GLY A 182 24.80 15.36 -8.56
N GLY A 183 23.61 15.81 -9.00
CA GLY A 183 23.22 15.91 -10.41
C GLY A 183 22.70 14.61 -11.03
N ASN A 184 22.54 13.54 -10.26
CA ASN A 184 22.13 12.22 -10.76
C ASN A 184 21.07 11.58 -9.85
N SER A 185 20.01 11.07 -10.47
CA SER A 185 18.97 10.24 -9.85
C SER A 185 18.56 9.11 -10.81
N LEU A 186 17.59 8.27 -10.45
CA LEU A 186 17.03 7.28 -11.37
C LEU A 186 16.09 7.91 -12.44
N TYR A 187 15.97 9.23 -12.45
CA TYR A 187 15.17 10.01 -13.40
C TYR A 187 15.95 11.10 -14.15
N THR A 188 17.08 11.57 -13.62
CA THR A 188 17.91 12.62 -14.26
C THR A 188 19.41 12.30 -14.21
N GLY A 189 20.16 12.84 -15.17
CA GLY A 189 21.63 12.77 -15.19
C GLY A 189 22.23 11.76 -16.19
N HIS A 190 23.32 11.10 -15.82
CA HIS A 190 24.12 10.20 -16.67
C HIS A 190 24.16 8.77 -16.11
N PRO A 191 24.38 7.72 -16.94
CA PRO A 191 24.81 7.77 -18.34
C PRO A 191 23.69 7.84 -19.39
N ARG A 192 22.41 7.70 -19.02
CA ARG A 192 21.29 7.56 -19.98
C ARG A 192 20.17 8.58 -19.78
N GLY A 193 20.51 9.83 -19.50
CA GLY A 193 19.53 10.81 -19.01
C GLY A 193 19.05 10.50 -17.58
N ARG A 194 19.65 9.49 -16.95
CA ARG A 194 19.46 8.99 -15.58
C ARG A 194 20.67 8.16 -15.16
N ALA A 195 20.88 8.04 -13.87
CA ALA A 195 21.73 7.01 -13.27
C ALA A 195 21.00 5.66 -13.22
N PHE A 196 21.79 4.59 -13.05
CA PHE A 196 21.31 3.23 -12.80
C PHE A 196 21.38 2.84 -11.32
N LYS A 197 22.11 3.64 -10.51
CA LYS A 197 22.37 3.37 -9.11
C LYS A 197 22.34 4.68 -8.32
N VAL A 198 21.76 4.65 -7.13
CA VAL A 198 21.69 5.77 -6.20
C VAL A 198 22.16 5.35 -4.82
N SER A 199 22.80 6.26 -4.08
CA SER A 199 23.41 5.96 -2.77
C SER A 199 22.59 6.53 -1.61
N TYR A 200 22.59 5.82 -0.48
CA TYR A 200 22.19 6.32 0.84
C TYR A 200 23.30 7.11 1.54
N ASN A 201 24.53 7.06 1.03
CA ASN A 201 25.64 7.88 1.52
C ASN A 201 25.66 9.26 0.85
N ARG A 202 24.52 9.97 0.81
CA ARG A 202 24.47 11.34 0.28
C ARG A 202 23.27 12.08 0.87
N PRO A 203 23.32 13.43 0.94
CA PRO A 203 22.20 14.23 1.37
C PRO A 203 20.93 14.00 0.53
N PHE A 204 19.78 14.25 1.12
CA PHE A 204 18.49 14.25 0.41
C PHE A 204 18.15 15.66 -0.06
N VAL A 205 17.72 15.78 -1.32
CA VAL A 205 16.96 16.94 -1.77
C VAL A 205 15.49 16.72 -1.36
N THR A 206 15.04 17.43 -0.33
CA THR A 206 13.72 17.21 0.28
C THR A 206 12.61 17.99 -0.43
N ARG A 207 12.94 19.16 -0.99
CA ARG A 207 12.03 20.12 -1.65
C ARG A 207 12.79 20.94 -2.70
N GLY A 208 12.16 21.96 -3.28
CA GLY A 208 12.81 22.94 -4.15
C GLY A 208 12.88 22.55 -5.64
N ASN A 209 12.43 21.35 -5.99
CA ASN A 209 12.20 20.89 -7.36
C ASN A 209 10.87 20.11 -7.46
N GLU A 210 10.53 19.65 -8.67
CA GLU A 210 9.28 18.92 -8.90
C GLU A 210 9.17 17.61 -8.12
N TYR A 211 10.29 17.02 -7.69
CA TYR A 211 10.33 15.74 -6.96
C TYR A 211 9.90 15.84 -5.50
N GLY A 212 9.76 17.06 -4.95
CA GLY A 212 9.17 17.27 -3.62
C GLY A 212 7.80 16.58 -3.46
N ARG A 213 7.05 16.41 -4.55
CA ARG A 213 5.75 15.69 -4.58
C ARG A 213 5.83 14.21 -4.19
N THR A 214 7.01 13.61 -4.32
CA THR A 214 7.27 12.19 -4.02
C THR A 214 7.93 12.02 -2.65
N PHE A 215 8.37 13.11 -2.03
CA PHE A 215 9.09 13.07 -0.76
C PHE A 215 8.15 12.91 0.44
N PHE A 216 8.74 12.66 1.61
CA PHE A 216 8.05 12.41 2.87
C PHE A 216 7.00 13.48 3.21
N TRP A 217 7.36 14.76 3.08
CA TRP A 217 6.54 15.91 3.50
C TRP A 217 5.24 16.06 2.70
N ALA A 218 5.27 15.70 1.42
CA ALA A 218 4.08 15.71 0.59
C ALA A 218 3.19 14.50 0.90
N THR A 219 3.75 13.29 0.95
CA THR A 219 2.93 12.07 0.80
C THR A 219 2.74 11.26 2.09
N SER A 220 3.75 11.19 2.95
CA SER A 220 3.78 10.30 4.12
C SER A 220 3.49 11.03 5.42
N TYR A 221 3.97 12.26 5.55
CA TYR A 221 3.82 13.08 6.75
C TYR A 221 2.37 13.26 7.23
N PRO A 222 1.37 13.56 6.38
CA PRO A 222 -0.02 13.70 6.85
C PRO A 222 -0.59 12.37 7.37
N ILE A 223 -0.16 11.22 6.85
CA ILE A 223 -0.57 9.90 7.37
C ILE A 223 0.05 9.66 8.75
N VAL A 224 1.34 9.97 8.93
CA VAL A 224 2.03 9.88 10.23
C VAL A 224 1.30 10.72 11.27
N ARG A 225 1.05 11.99 10.96
CA ARG A 225 0.35 12.90 11.87
C ARG A 225 -1.02 12.37 12.25
N TRP A 226 -1.83 11.94 11.29
CA TRP A 226 -3.17 11.45 11.56
C TRP A 226 -3.20 10.18 12.41
N LEU A 227 -2.33 9.21 12.11
CA LEU A 227 -2.21 7.98 12.91
C LEU A 227 -1.83 8.31 14.36
N GLU A 228 -0.84 9.17 14.53
CA GLU A 228 -0.37 9.55 15.86
C GLU A 228 -1.41 10.38 16.62
N ALA A 229 -2.08 11.32 15.96
CA ALA A 229 -3.10 12.18 16.57
C ALA A 229 -4.30 11.36 17.11
N ASN A 230 -4.62 10.25 16.44
CA ASN A 230 -5.65 9.32 16.86
C ASN A 230 -5.14 8.23 17.84
N GLY A 231 -3.85 8.28 18.19
CA GLY A 231 -3.26 7.45 19.24
C GLY A 231 -3.10 5.98 18.84
N TYR A 232 -3.09 5.66 17.55
CA TYR A 232 -2.85 4.29 17.09
C TYR A 232 -1.49 3.77 17.58
N ASP A 233 -1.44 2.48 17.94
CA ASP A 233 -0.18 1.85 18.28
C ASP A 233 0.62 1.51 17.01
N VAL A 234 1.57 2.39 16.68
CA VAL A 234 2.35 2.29 15.45
C VAL A 234 3.86 2.21 15.72
N THR A 235 4.55 1.49 14.84
CA THR A 235 6.02 1.54 14.68
C THR A 235 6.34 1.78 13.21
N TYR A 236 7.55 2.26 12.95
CA TYR A 236 7.99 2.69 11.62
C TYR A 236 9.20 1.90 11.15
N THR A 237 9.23 1.64 9.84
CA THR A 237 10.29 0.90 9.15
C THR A 237 10.59 1.50 7.78
N THR A 238 11.60 0.95 7.10
CA THR A 238 12.05 1.35 5.76
C THR A 238 11.93 0.18 4.78
N GLY A 239 12.00 0.45 3.47
CA GLY A 239 12.13 -0.59 2.45
C GLY A 239 13.43 -1.41 2.60
N ILE A 240 14.52 -0.80 3.08
CA ILE A 240 15.76 -1.52 3.46
C ILE A 240 15.46 -2.55 4.55
N ASP A 241 14.74 -2.14 5.58
CA ASP A 241 14.42 -2.97 6.74
C ASP A 241 13.47 -4.11 6.39
N SER A 242 12.46 -3.83 5.58
CA SER A 242 11.55 -4.85 5.05
C SER A 242 12.23 -5.85 4.11
N ASP A 243 13.32 -5.48 3.42
CA ASP A 243 14.18 -6.44 2.70
C ASP A 243 14.98 -7.32 3.67
N ARG A 244 15.73 -6.69 4.59
CA ARG A 244 16.74 -7.41 5.38
C ARG A 244 16.17 -8.20 6.55
N ASP A 245 15.01 -7.79 7.10
CA ASP A 245 14.40 -8.35 8.30
C ASP A 245 12.90 -8.63 8.13
N GLY A 246 12.57 -9.58 7.25
CA GLY A 246 11.20 -10.02 7.02
C GLY A 246 10.50 -10.64 8.25
N ALA A 247 11.25 -11.13 9.23
CA ALA A 247 10.67 -11.73 10.43
C ALA A 247 9.99 -10.70 11.32
N SER A 248 10.49 -9.46 11.36
CA SER A 248 9.87 -8.37 12.11
C SER A 248 8.42 -8.09 11.67
N LEU A 249 8.10 -8.23 10.37
CA LEU A 249 6.77 -7.97 9.81
C LEU A 249 5.68 -8.84 10.45
N LEU A 250 6.04 -10.05 10.92
CA LEU A 250 5.11 -11.02 11.53
C LEU A 250 4.67 -10.64 12.95
N ARG A 251 5.27 -9.62 13.54
CA ARG A 251 4.96 -9.16 14.91
C ARG A 251 3.79 -8.17 14.96
N HIS A 252 3.25 -7.81 13.81
CA HIS A 252 2.25 -6.74 13.67
C HIS A 252 0.95 -7.29 13.11
N ARG A 253 -0.17 -6.59 13.38
CA ARG A 253 -1.47 -6.94 12.78
C ARG A 253 -1.57 -6.43 11.35
N VAL A 254 -1.05 -5.23 11.11
CA VAL A 254 -1.10 -4.54 9.81
C VAL A 254 0.31 -4.13 9.38
N PHE A 255 0.68 -4.51 8.17
CA PHE A 255 1.75 -3.85 7.42
C PHE A 255 1.12 -2.75 6.55
N MET A 256 1.59 -1.52 6.70
CA MET A 256 1.07 -0.35 6.02
C MET A 256 2.15 0.30 5.15
N SER A 257 1.92 0.36 3.85
CA SER A 257 2.77 1.11 2.90
C SER A 257 2.13 2.48 2.65
N VAL A 258 2.91 3.55 2.73
CA VAL A 258 2.40 4.93 2.66
C VAL A 258 3.16 5.78 1.64
N GLY A 259 2.45 6.76 1.08
CA GLY A 259 3.00 7.81 0.22
C GLY A 259 3.18 7.37 -1.23
N HIS A 260 4.40 7.49 -1.78
CA HIS A 260 4.73 7.03 -3.14
C HIS A 260 5.79 5.91 -3.11
N ASP A 261 5.37 4.66 -2.88
CA ASP A 261 6.25 3.52 -2.61
C ASP A 261 6.53 2.69 -3.89
N GLU A 262 7.13 3.34 -4.88
CA GLU A 262 7.33 2.84 -6.26
C GLU A 262 8.43 1.76 -6.40
N TYR A 263 9.50 1.83 -5.60
CA TYR A 263 10.73 1.03 -5.81
C TYR A 263 10.88 -0.10 -4.80
N TRP A 264 10.69 -1.34 -5.24
CA TRP A 264 10.70 -2.52 -4.37
C TRP A 264 11.74 -3.54 -4.79
N SER A 265 12.43 -4.08 -3.80
CA SER A 265 13.36 -5.21 -4.00
C SER A 265 12.62 -6.55 -3.99
N GLU A 266 13.22 -7.58 -4.60
CA GLU A 266 12.65 -8.93 -4.63
C GLU A 266 12.37 -9.48 -3.24
N ARG A 267 13.34 -9.34 -2.33
CA ARG A 267 13.23 -9.89 -0.98
C ARG A 267 12.23 -9.11 -0.13
N GLN A 268 12.16 -7.78 -0.28
CA GLN A 268 11.10 -6.97 0.35
C GLN A 268 9.71 -7.44 -0.05
N ARG A 269 9.44 -7.60 -1.37
CA ARG A 269 8.16 -8.11 -1.84
C ARG A 269 7.87 -9.50 -1.27
N ALA A 270 8.83 -10.41 -1.33
CA ALA A 270 8.68 -11.77 -0.83
C ALA A 270 8.36 -11.81 0.69
N ASN A 271 9.01 -10.95 1.48
CA ASN A 271 8.76 -10.84 2.91
C ASN A 271 7.35 -10.31 3.22
N VAL A 272 6.86 -9.31 2.46
CA VAL A 272 5.50 -8.78 2.62
C VAL A 272 4.44 -9.80 2.17
N GLU A 273 4.67 -10.51 1.08
CA GLU A 273 3.81 -11.63 0.65
C GLU A 273 3.79 -12.75 1.70
N ALA A 274 4.94 -13.09 2.30
CA ALA A 274 5.02 -14.07 3.38
C ALA A 274 4.27 -13.60 4.64
N ALA A 275 4.32 -12.31 4.97
CA ALA A 275 3.56 -11.75 6.08
C ALA A 275 2.05 -11.86 5.84
N ARG A 276 1.56 -11.51 4.64
CA ARG A 276 0.16 -11.73 4.24
C ARG A 276 -0.23 -13.20 4.35
N ASP A 277 0.61 -14.10 3.84
CA ASP A 277 0.36 -15.54 3.87
C ASP A 277 0.34 -16.10 5.30
N ALA A 278 1.01 -15.43 6.24
CA ALA A 278 0.96 -15.72 7.68
C ALA A 278 -0.20 -15.04 8.43
N GLY A 279 -1.04 -14.24 7.74
CA GLY A 279 -2.23 -13.61 8.32
C GLY A 279 -2.08 -12.13 8.68
N VAL A 280 -0.92 -11.51 8.41
CA VAL A 280 -0.75 -10.06 8.58
C VAL A 280 -1.57 -9.32 7.52
N HIS A 281 -2.38 -8.36 7.95
CA HIS A 281 -3.15 -7.50 7.05
C HIS A 281 -2.23 -6.56 6.27
N LEU A 282 -2.57 -6.25 5.02
CA LEU A 282 -1.83 -5.27 4.21
C LEU A 282 -2.71 -4.06 3.90
N ALA A 283 -2.20 -2.85 4.14
CA ALA A 283 -2.86 -1.60 3.78
C ALA A 283 -1.93 -0.73 2.93
N PHE A 284 -2.27 -0.52 1.67
CA PHE A 284 -1.53 0.31 0.73
C PHE A 284 -2.23 1.67 0.57
N PHE A 285 -1.74 2.68 1.30
CA PHE A 285 -2.15 4.08 1.18
C PHE A 285 -1.21 4.82 0.23
N THR A 286 -1.11 4.28 -0.97
CA THR A 286 -0.16 4.68 -2.01
C THR A 286 -0.72 4.32 -3.39
N GLY A 287 -0.09 4.85 -4.44
CA GLY A 287 -0.32 4.55 -5.85
C GLY A 287 1.03 4.42 -6.56
N ASN A 288 1.03 3.90 -7.79
CA ASN A 288 2.26 3.50 -8.50
C ASN A 288 3.17 2.60 -7.65
N THR A 289 2.56 1.82 -6.77
CA THR A 289 3.28 1.07 -5.74
C THR A 289 3.90 -0.18 -6.34
N MET A 290 5.13 -0.51 -5.91
CA MET A 290 5.82 -1.73 -6.38
C MET A 290 5.94 -1.76 -7.91
N PHE A 291 6.18 -0.64 -8.56
CA PHE A 291 6.27 -0.58 -10.02
C PHE A 291 7.64 -1.01 -10.53
N TRP A 292 8.72 -0.48 -9.94
CA TRP A 292 10.10 -0.83 -10.31
C TRP A 292 10.70 -1.90 -9.40
N ARG A 293 11.41 -2.85 -10.04
CA ARG A 293 12.28 -3.80 -9.33
C ARG A 293 13.61 -3.15 -9.00
N THR A 294 14.10 -3.42 -7.79
CA THR A 294 15.41 -2.95 -7.32
C THR A 294 16.26 -4.06 -6.73
N ARG A 295 17.56 -3.77 -6.56
CA ARG A 295 18.52 -4.62 -5.88
C ARG A 295 19.44 -3.79 -4.99
N TRP A 296 19.92 -4.40 -3.91
CA TRP A 296 20.88 -3.80 -2.99
C TRP A 296 22.31 -4.14 -3.34
N GLU A 297 23.18 -3.14 -3.27
CA GLU A 297 24.64 -3.29 -3.32
C GLU A 297 25.31 -2.58 -2.13
N PRO A 298 26.55 -2.98 -1.78
CA PRO A 298 27.36 -2.22 -0.85
C PRO A 298 27.79 -0.87 -1.42
N SER A 299 28.19 0.05 -0.55
CA SER A 299 28.75 1.35 -0.94
C SER A 299 30.01 1.19 -1.80
N ILE A 300 30.34 2.23 -2.58
CA ILE A 300 31.55 2.24 -3.42
C ILE A 300 32.79 2.77 -2.70
N ASP A 301 32.64 3.35 -1.50
CA ASP A 301 33.78 3.71 -0.67
C ASP A 301 34.49 2.45 -0.12
N PRO A 302 35.74 2.58 0.37
CA PRO A 302 36.53 1.44 0.83
C PRO A 302 35.88 0.58 1.93
N SER A 303 34.91 1.11 2.68
CA SER A 303 34.19 0.34 3.72
C SER A 303 33.30 -0.76 3.14
N ARG A 304 32.83 -0.63 1.89
CA ARG A 304 31.89 -1.57 1.23
C ARG A 304 30.72 -1.91 2.16
N THR A 305 30.14 -0.90 2.80
CA THR A 305 29.06 -1.09 3.78
C THR A 305 27.80 -1.59 3.04
N PRO A 306 27.18 -2.71 3.45
CA PRO A 306 26.01 -3.27 2.77
C PRO A 306 24.80 -2.34 2.87
N TYR A 307 23.82 -2.51 1.98
CA TYR A 307 22.58 -1.72 1.95
C TYR A 307 22.86 -0.20 1.88
N ARG A 308 23.73 0.20 0.96
CA ARG A 308 24.04 1.61 0.70
C ARG A 308 23.75 2.04 -0.72
N THR A 309 23.72 1.12 -1.66
CA THR A 309 23.43 1.43 -3.07
C THR A 309 22.16 0.72 -3.50
N LEU A 310 21.17 1.51 -3.94
CA LEU A 310 19.94 1.02 -4.57
C LEU A 310 20.17 0.99 -6.08
N VAL A 311 19.93 -0.16 -6.69
CA VAL A 311 20.16 -0.40 -8.11
C VAL A 311 18.82 -0.51 -8.84
N SER A 312 18.68 0.25 -9.94
CA SER A 312 17.63 0.05 -10.94
C SER A 312 18.06 0.58 -12.30
N TYR A 313 18.28 -0.33 -13.24
CA TYR A 313 18.64 -0.02 -14.62
C TYR A 313 17.42 0.36 -15.47
N LYS A 314 16.20 0.08 -14.98
CA LYS A 314 14.94 0.29 -15.71
C LYS A 314 14.96 -0.39 -17.09
N ASP A 315 15.27 -1.69 -17.12
CA ASP A 315 15.37 -2.49 -18.36
C ASP A 315 14.13 -2.34 -19.27
N THR A 316 12.96 -2.16 -18.66
CA THR A 316 11.68 -1.92 -19.34
C THR A 316 11.72 -0.70 -20.26
N HIS A 317 12.36 0.39 -19.84
CA HIS A 317 12.53 1.60 -20.67
C HIS A 317 13.44 1.37 -21.87
N GLU A 318 14.47 0.55 -21.70
CA GLU A 318 15.44 0.28 -22.75
C GLU A 318 14.92 -0.75 -23.76
N GLY A 319 13.83 -1.44 -23.45
CA GLY A 319 13.28 -2.52 -24.28
C GLY A 319 14.22 -3.72 -24.43
N ARG A 320 15.27 -3.80 -23.61
CA ARG A 320 16.25 -4.88 -23.52
C ARG A 320 16.87 -4.91 -22.13
N LYS A 321 17.36 -6.07 -21.70
CA LYS A 321 18.17 -6.18 -20.49
C LYS A 321 19.49 -5.43 -20.66
N ILE A 322 19.69 -4.40 -19.84
CA ILE A 322 20.95 -3.64 -19.74
C ILE A 322 21.61 -3.80 -18.38
N ASP A 323 20.85 -4.24 -17.36
CA ASP A 323 21.41 -4.67 -16.09
C ASP A 323 22.39 -5.84 -16.33
N PRO A 324 23.65 -5.74 -15.90
CA PRO A 324 24.62 -6.83 -16.06
C PRO A 324 24.29 -8.05 -15.21
N GLU A 325 23.56 -7.89 -14.10
CA GLU A 325 23.30 -8.97 -13.15
C GLU A 325 22.09 -9.84 -13.57
N PRO A 326 22.06 -11.14 -13.22
CA PRO A 326 20.87 -11.97 -13.37
C PRO A 326 19.68 -11.37 -12.61
N GLY A 327 18.44 -11.54 -13.12
CA GLY A 327 17.24 -10.94 -12.53
C GLY A 327 16.79 -9.64 -13.19
N GLY A 328 17.74 -8.76 -13.55
CA GLY A 328 17.43 -7.44 -14.08
C GLY A 328 16.63 -6.55 -13.12
N THR A 329 16.39 -5.31 -13.53
CA THR A 329 15.68 -4.29 -12.73
C THR A 329 14.71 -3.49 -13.61
N GLY A 330 13.84 -4.22 -14.31
CA GLY A 330 12.68 -3.67 -15.04
C GLY A 330 11.44 -3.47 -14.14
N THR A 331 10.28 -3.18 -14.73
CA THR A 331 9.03 -3.15 -13.98
C THR A 331 8.58 -4.55 -13.61
N TRP A 332 7.85 -4.68 -12.51
CA TRP A 332 7.34 -5.96 -12.01
C TRP A 332 6.41 -6.64 -13.01
N ARG A 333 5.63 -5.86 -13.76
CA ARG A 333 4.69 -6.32 -14.79
C ARG A 333 5.33 -6.77 -16.10
N ASP A 334 6.60 -6.44 -16.38
CA ASP A 334 7.23 -6.70 -17.67
C ASP A 334 7.69 -8.16 -17.81
N PRO A 335 7.10 -8.99 -18.69
CA PRO A 335 7.49 -10.38 -18.84
C PRO A 335 8.65 -10.58 -19.84
N ARG A 336 9.09 -9.53 -20.54
CA ARG A 336 9.96 -9.64 -21.74
C ARG A 336 11.35 -10.19 -21.45
N PHE A 337 11.86 -10.05 -20.23
CA PHE A 337 13.25 -10.37 -19.90
C PHE A 337 13.41 -11.63 -19.02
N GLY A 338 12.34 -12.40 -18.87
CA GLY A 338 12.35 -13.76 -18.32
C GLY A 338 11.51 -13.89 -17.06
N VAL A 339 10.48 -14.74 -17.05
CA VAL A 339 9.63 -14.94 -15.85
C VAL A 339 10.28 -15.80 -14.75
N ALA A 340 11.36 -16.52 -15.09
CA ALA A 340 12.07 -17.38 -14.15
C ALA A 340 12.85 -16.59 -13.08
N ASP A 341 13.04 -15.29 -13.29
CA ASP A 341 13.89 -14.44 -12.46
C ASP A 341 13.10 -13.45 -11.59
N GLY A 342 11.76 -13.56 -11.58
CA GLY A 342 10.84 -12.67 -10.84
C GLY A 342 10.05 -11.70 -11.71
N SER A 343 10.40 -11.53 -12.99
CA SER A 343 9.66 -10.70 -13.96
C SER A 343 8.27 -11.28 -14.31
N GLY A 344 7.33 -10.42 -14.75
CA GLY A 344 5.96 -10.85 -15.12
C GLY A 344 5.04 -11.11 -13.92
N ARG A 345 5.34 -10.50 -12.77
CA ARG A 345 4.54 -10.53 -11.54
C ARG A 345 3.93 -9.15 -11.31
N PRO A 346 2.87 -8.76 -12.03
CA PRO A 346 2.32 -7.41 -11.93
C PRO A 346 1.86 -7.11 -10.50
N GLU A 347 1.86 -5.83 -10.17
CA GLU A 347 1.63 -5.26 -8.85
C GLU A 347 0.26 -5.69 -8.30
N ASN A 348 -0.74 -5.72 -9.19
CA ASN A 348 -2.12 -6.11 -8.84
C ASN A 348 -2.25 -7.54 -8.33
N SER A 349 -1.30 -8.44 -8.62
CA SER A 349 -1.29 -9.79 -8.03
C SER A 349 -1.13 -9.82 -6.51
N LEU A 350 -0.59 -8.74 -5.93
CA LEU A 350 -0.56 -8.51 -4.48
C LEU A 350 -1.54 -7.41 -4.08
N LEU A 351 -1.46 -6.24 -4.72
CA LEU A 351 -2.15 -5.02 -4.30
C LEU A 351 -3.65 -5.05 -4.58
N GLY A 352 -4.08 -5.82 -5.59
CA GLY A 352 -5.41 -5.69 -6.19
C GLY A 352 -5.50 -4.59 -7.24
N THR A 353 -4.68 -3.54 -7.16
CA THR A 353 -4.64 -2.42 -8.11
C THR A 353 -3.39 -2.45 -8.99
N PHE A 354 -3.50 -1.89 -10.19
CA PHE A 354 -2.45 -1.82 -11.21
C PHE A 354 -2.21 -0.37 -11.60
N PHE A 355 -0.96 0.11 -11.60
CA PHE A 355 -0.65 1.48 -12.04
C PHE A 355 -1.19 1.77 -13.44
N ILE A 356 -2.04 2.81 -13.56
CA ILE A 356 -2.75 3.20 -14.79
C ILE A 356 -2.25 4.54 -15.31
N ALA A 357 -2.25 5.56 -14.45
CA ALA A 357 -2.15 6.93 -14.92
C ALA A 357 -1.06 7.69 -14.18
N ASN A 358 -0.27 8.38 -14.98
CA ASN A 358 0.75 9.28 -14.51
C ASN A 358 0.16 10.63 -14.07
N CYS A 359 1.04 11.47 -13.55
CA CYS A 359 0.90 12.87 -13.27
C CYS A 359 0.24 13.68 -14.42
N CYS A 360 -0.36 14.84 -14.17
CA CYS A 360 -0.58 15.52 -12.88
C CYS A 360 -2.05 15.86 -12.69
N ARG A 361 -2.90 14.83 -12.75
CA ARG A 361 -4.32 14.96 -12.42
C ARG A 361 -4.52 14.81 -10.92
N PHE A 362 -5.42 15.63 -10.38
CA PHE A 362 -5.78 15.68 -8.97
C PHE A 362 -7.30 15.72 -8.88
N ASP A 363 -7.90 14.54 -8.98
CA ASP A 363 -9.35 14.39 -9.06
C ASP A 363 -9.91 13.96 -7.70
N PRO A 364 -11.22 14.20 -7.45
CA PRO A 364 -11.88 13.64 -6.29
C PRO A 364 -12.18 12.15 -6.48
N VAL A 365 -12.43 11.44 -5.38
CA VAL A 365 -12.99 10.09 -5.42
C VAL A 365 -14.50 10.16 -5.66
N VAL A 366 -15.01 9.31 -6.55
CA VAL A 366 -16.44 9.12 -6.77
C VAL A 366 -16.87 7.76 -6.23
N VAL A 367 -17.88 7.74 -5.37
CA VAL A 367 -18.43 6.52 -4.78
C VAL A 367 -19.91 6.40 -5.12
N SER A 368 -20.29 5.34 -5.84
CA SER A 368 -21.71 5.05 -6.11
C SER A 368 -22.46 4.65 -4.85
N ALA A 369 -23.79 4.74 -4.87
CA ALA A 369 -24.61 4.24 -3.77
C ALA A 369 -24.41 2.73 -3.51
N LEU A 370 -24.12 1.94 -4.55
CA LEU A 370 -23.86 0.50 -4.39
C LEU A 370 -22.56 0.26 -3.62
N GLU A 371 -21.47 0.91 -4.03
CA GLU A 371 -20.17 0.81 -3.36
C GLU A 371 -20.22 1.42 -1.95
N GLY A 372 -20.96 2.53 -1.80
CA GLY A 372 -21.12 3.23 -0.52
C GLY A 372 -21.80 2.38 0.55
N ARG A 373 -22.61 1.38 0.19
CA ARG A 373 -23.24 0.46 1.14
C ARG A 373 -22.26 -0.54 1.77
N HIS A 374 -21.07 -0.73 1.18
CA HIS A 374 -20.06 -1.62 1.75
C HIS A 374 -19.63 -1.13 3.13
N ARG A 375 -19.40 -2.08 4.05
CA ARG A 375 -19.00 -1.80 5.44
C ARG A 375 -17.79 -0.86 5.56
N PHE A 376 -16.91 -0.81 4.57
CA PHE A 376 -15.78 0.13 4.53
C PHE A 376 -16.24 1.58 4.73
N TRP A 377 -17.41 1.94 4.21
CA TRP A 377 -17.99 3.28 4.29
C TRP A 377 -18.97 3.47 5.46
N ARG A 378 -19.10 2.52 6.39
CA ARG A 378 -20.01 2.67 7.56
C ARG A 378 -19.70 3.96 8.35
N ASN A 379 -20.69 4.53 9.02
CA ASN A 379 -20.53 5.80 9.77
C ASN A 379 -20.13 7.02 8.91
N THR A 380 -20.25 6.95 7.58
CA THR A 380 -20.00 8.08 6.67
C THR A 380 -21.30 8.56 6.00
N ALA A 381 -21.26 9.74 5.39
CA ALA A 381 -22.36 10.20 4.53
C ALA A 381 -22.49 9.35 3.26
N VAL A 382 -21.38 8.77 2.78
CA VAL A 382 -21.31 7.91 1.59
C VAL A 382 -22.19 6.65 1.75
N ALA A 383 -22.32 6.12 2.96
CA ALA A 383 -23.15 4.93 3.21
C ALA A 383 -24.66 5.17 3.21
N SER A 384 -25.10 6.44 3.29
CA SER A 384 -26.52 6.81 3.40
C SER A 384 -27.10 7.36 2.10
N GLN A 385 -26.40 7.15 0.99
CA GLN A 385 -26.79 7.65 -0.32
C GLN A 385 -28.08 6.99 -0.84
N PRO A 386 -28.97 7.73 -1.52
CA PRO A 386 -30.10 7.15 -2.24
C PRO A 386 -29.65 6.20 -3.36
N ASP A 387 -30.43 5.17 -3.65
CA ASP A 387 -30.14 4.24 -4.75
C ASP A 387 -29.99 4.96 -6.11
N GLY A 388 -28.99 4.53 -6.87
CA GLY A 388 -28.67 5.12 -8.18
C GLY A 388 -27.93 6.45 -8.14
N SER A 389 -27.62 6.99 -6.95
CA SER A 389 -26.80 8.20 -6.80
C SER A 389 -25.30 7.90 -6.66
N SER A 390 -24.49 8.96 -6.64
CA SER A 390 -23.06 8.90 -6.33
C SER A 390 -22.64 10.15 -5.55
N MET A 391 -21.57 10.04 -4.78
CA MET A 391 -21.00 11.10 -3.96
C MET A 391 -19.54 11.31 -4.33
N THR A 392 -19.15 12.59 -4.40
CA THR A 392 -17.79 13.02 -4.65
C THR A 392 -17.15 13.45 -3.33
N ILE A 393 -16.02 12.85 -2.98
CA ILE A 393 -15.28 13.06 -1.73
C ILE A 393 -13.78 13.21 -2.01
N GLY A 394 -13.00 13.68 -1.04
CA GLY A 394 -11.54 13.70 -1.13
C GLY A 394 -11.04 14.51 -2.31
N ARG A 395 -11.41 15.79 -2.40
CA ARG A 395 -11.01 16.64 -3.53
C ARG A 395 -9.48 16.67 -3.67
N GLY A 396 -8.97 16.24 -4.82
CA GLY A 396 -7.55 16.35 -5.17
C GLY A 396 -6.66 15.21 -4.68
N ILE A 397 -7.23 14.10 -4.20
CA ILE A 397 -6.46 12.96 -3.69
C ILE A 397 -6.27 11.82 -4.70
N VAL A 398 -7.10 11.74 -5.75
CA VAL A 398 -6.82 10.85 -6.89
C VAL A 398 -5.74 11.55 -7.72
N GLY A 399 -4.50 11.34 -7.30
CA GLY A 399 -3.34 12.01 -7.82
C GLY A 399 -2.12 11.81 -6.91
N PHE A 400 -0.95 12.28 -7.31
CA PHE A 400 -0.66 12.70 -8.70
C PHE A 400 -0.57 11.48 -9.64
N GLU A 401 -0.20 10.33 -9.10
CA GLU A 401 -0.22 9.03 -9.76
C GLU A 401 -1.25 8.11 -9.10
N TRP A 402 -1.90 7.28 -9.91
CA TRP A 402 -2.98 6.43 -9.41
C TRP A 402 -3.17 5.14 -10.21
N ASP A 403 -3.83 4.20 -9.55
CA ASP A 403 -3.99 2.82 -9.98
C ASP A 403 -5.47 2.49 -10.25
N GLY A 404 -5.70 1.40 -10.96
CA GLY A 404 -7.04 0.91 -11.25
C GLY A 404 -7.14 -0.61 -11.15
N ASP A 405 -8.37 -1.09 -11.09
CA ASP A 405 -8.66 -2.52 -11.13
C ASP A 405 -8.74 -3.03 -12.57
N VAL A 406 -7.79 -3.88 -12.99
CA VAL A 406 -7.67 -4.39 -14.36
C VAL A 406 -7.84 -5.91 -14.44
N ASP A 407 -8.61 -6.38 -15.42
CA ASP A 407 -8.72 -7.81 -15.74
C ASP A 407 -7.58 -8.27 -16.67
N ASN A 408 -6.38 -8.35 -16.10
CA ASN A 408 -5.16 -8.81 -16.78
C ASN A 408 -4.82 -10.30 -16.48
N GLY A 409 -5.74 -11.04 -15.86
CA GLY A 409 -5.50 -12.43 -15.42
C GLY A 409 -4.71 -12.56 -14.11
N HIS A 410 -4.35 -11.45 -13.45
CA HIS A 410 -3.64 -11.43 -12.17
C HIS A 410 -4.44 -10.78 -11.03
N ARG A 411 -5.74 -10.50 -11.22
CA ARG A 411 -6.61 -10.06 -10.12
C ARG A 411 -6.61 -11.11 -8.99
N PRO A 412 -6.42 -10.72 -7.72
CA PRO A 412 -6.60 -11.63 -6.60
C PRO A 412 -8.05 -12.14 -6.54
N PRO A 413 -8.27 -13.42 -6.20
CA PRO A 413 -9.61 -13.95 -5.99
C PRO A 413 -10.42 -13.11 -4.99
N GLY A 414 -11.63 -12.74 -5.39
CA GLY A 414 -12.57 -12.00 -4.56
C GLY A 414 -12.21 -10.53 -4.31
N LEU A 415 -11.47 -9.93 -5.24
CA LEU A 415 -11.24 -8.49 -5.23
C LEU A 415 -12.53 -7.72 -5.53
N VAL A 416 -12.96 -6.91 -4.56
CA VAL A 416 -14.12 -6.02 -4.65
C VAL A 416 -13.68 -4.57 -4.80
N ARG A 417 -14.56 -3.74 -5.39
CA ARG A 417 -14.34 -2.30 -5.57
C ARG A 417 -15.08 -1.54 -4.48
N LEU A 418 -14.40 -0.61 -3.84
CA LEU A 418 -14.94 0.28 -2.82
C LEU A 418 -15.24 1.68 -3.38
N SER A 419 -14.70 2.00 -4.56
CA SER A 419 -15.04 3.16 -5.36
C SER A 419 -14.64 2.94 -6.82
N SER A 420 -15.24 3.73 -7.71
CA SER A 420 -14.94 3.73 -9.14
C SER A 420 -14.97 5.17 -9.66
N THR A 421 -13.79 5.74 -9.91
CA THR A 421 -13.64 7.12 -10.39
C THR A 421 -13.17 7.11 -11.83
N ILE A 422 -13.96 7.68 -12.73
CA ILE A 422 -13.53 7.90 -14.12
C ILE A 422 -12.86 9.26 -14.21
N VAL A 423 -11.59 9.26 -14.63
CA VAL A 423 -10.81 10.48 -14.89
C VAL A 423 -10.66 10.66 -16.39
N GLU A 424 -11.13 11.80 -16.87
CA GLU A 424 -10.93 12.25 -18.25
C GLU A 424 -9.59 13.01 -18.38
N GLY A 425 -8.99 12.96 -19.57
CA GLY A 425 -7.76 13.71 -19.86
C GLY A 425 -6.52 13.27 -19.07
N ALA A 426 -6.49 12.01 -18.60
CA ALA A 426 -5.32 11.44 -17.94
C ALA A 426 -4.23 10.97 -18.94
N ASP A 427 -2.99 10.90 -18.45
CA ASP A 427 -1.86 10.30 -19.14
C ASP A 427 -1.78 8.81 -18.80
N VAL A 428 -2.29 7.97 -19.70
CA VAL A 428 -2.50 6.54 -19.44
C VAL A 428 -1.34 5.71 -19.94
N LEU A 429 -0.77 4.87 -19.08
CA LEU A 429 0.27 3.92 -19.43
C LEU A 429 -0.29 2.83 -20.37
N VAL A 430 0.40 2.57 -21.48
CA VAL A 430 -0.09 1.63 -22.52
C VAL A 430 0.85 0.47 -22.84
N ASP A 431 1.98 0.39 -22.14
CA ASP A 431 2.92 -0.71 -22.23
C ASP A 431 3.37 -1.14 -20.83
N PHE A 432 4.48 -1.88 -20.75
CA PHE A 432 4.98 -2.39 -19.48
C PHE A 432 5.59 -1.30 -18.57
N GLY A 433 5.71 -0.05 -19.00
CA GLY A 433 6.08 1.04 -18.09
C GLY A 433 6.81 2.25 -18.67
N SER A 434 6.71 2.50 -19.97
CA SER A 434 7.50 3.54 -20.66
C SER A 434 6.68 4.47 -21.55
N ARG A 435 5.53 4.02 -22.06
CA ARG A 435 4.73 4.79 -23.03
C ARG A 435 3.40 5.19 -22.44
N PHE A 436 3.14 6.49 -22.45
CA PHE A 436 1.88 7.07 -22.05
C PHE A 436 1.13 7.62 -23.26
N ARG A 437 -0.17 7.35 -23.33
CA ARG A 437 -1.07 8.11 -24.20
C ARG A 437 -1.53 9.35 -23.45
N MET A 438 -0.95 10.48 -23.83
CA MET A 438 -1.14 11.75 -23.12
C MET A 438 -2.53 12.35 -23.35
N ASN A 439 -3.17 12.82 -22.27
CA ASN A 439 -4.43 13.55 -22.31
C ASN A 439 -5.55 12.81 -23.09
N THR A 440 -5.67 11.49 -22.89
CA THR A 440 -6.52 10.61 -23.73
C THR A 440 -7.64 9.88 -22.99
N GLY A 441 -7.90 10.16 -21.70
CA GLY A 441 -8.96 9.50 -20.90
C GLY A 441 -10.31 9.29 -21.63
N PRO A 442 -11.14 8.32 -21.21
CA PRO A 442 -11.33 7.94 -19.81
C PRO A 442 -10.37 6.86 -19.30
N ALA A 443 -9.93 7.02 -18.05
CA ALA A 443 -9.24 5.98 -17.30
C ALA A 443 -9.89 5.82 -15.92
N MET A 444 -9.95 4.58 -15.43
CA MET A 444 -10.67 4.23 -14.21
C MET A 444 -9.71 4.05 -13.05
N HIS A 445 -9.88 4.85 -12.00
CA HIS A 445 -9.29 4.65 -10.69
C HIS A 445 -10.23 3.81 -9.80
N ASN A 446 -9.67 2.94 -8.96
CA ASN A 446 -10.44 2.14 -8.01
C ASN A 446 -9.75 2.05 -6.65
N ILE A 447 -10.53 2.21 -5.58
CA ILE A 447 -10.17 1.68 -4.26
C ILE A 447 -10.63 0.22 -4.20
N THR A 448 -9.79 -0.67 -3.70
CA THR A 448 -10.10 -2.11 -3.69
C THR A 448 -9.77 -2.80 -2.36
N LEU A 449 -10.45 -3.93 -2.13
CA LEU A 449 -10.24 -4.80 -0.98
C LEU A 449 -10.38 -6.26 -1.41
N TYR A 450 -9.56 -7.15 -0.87
CA TYR A 450 -9.82 -8.59 -0.89
C TYR A 450 -9.39 -9.26 0.41
N ARG A 451 -9.91 -10.46 0.66
CA ARG A 451 -9.45 -11.34 1.74
C ARG A 451 -8.62 -12.47 1.17
N HIS A 452 -7.36 -12.56 1.57
CA HIS A 452 -6.49 -13.66 1.22
C HIS A 452 -6.91 -14.96 1.94
N ARG A 453 -6.53 -16.13 1.41
CA ARG A 453 -6.81 -17.44 2.02
C ARG A 453 -6.30 -17.62 3.45
N SER A 454 -5.33 -16.81 3.87
CA SER A 454 -4.81 -16.77 5.25
C SER A 454 -5.75 -16.04 6.22
N GLY A 455 -6.82 -15.41 5.72
CA GLY A 455 -7.69 -14.52 6.48
C GLY A 455 -7.28 -13.04 6.43
N ALA A 456 -6.05 -12.75 5.97
CA ALA A 456 -5.55 -11.39 5.84
C ALA A 456 -6.36 -10.57 4.81
N LEU A 457 -6.96 -9.47 5.26
CA LEU A 457 -7.41 -8.39 4.41
C LEU A 457 -6.24 -7.66 3.73
N VAL A 458 -6.39 -7.36 2.45
CA VAL A 458 -5.48 -6.54 1.67
C VAL A 458 -6.27 -5.41 1.02
N PHE A 459 -5.94 -4.18 1.41
CA PHE A 459 -6.57 -2.95 0.95
C PHE A 459 -5.60 -2.14 0.10
N SER A 460 -6.09 -1.57 -1.00
CA SER A 460 -5.35 -0.59 -1.80
C SER A 460 -6.21 0.65 -2.05
N ALA A 461 -5.69 1.81 -1.66
CA ALA A 461 -6.23 3.11 -2.03
C ALA A 461 -6.02 3.40 -3.53
N GLY A 462 -4.91 2.91 -4.10
CA GLY A 462 -4.57 3.11 -5.51
C GLY A 462 -4.29 4.57 -5.87
N MET A 463 -3.73 5.37 -4.96
CA MET A 463 -3.43 6.80 -5.17
C MET A 463 -2.31 7.27 -4.22
N THR A 464 -1.41 8.13 -4.68
CA THR A 464 -0.28 8.61 -3.84
C THR A 464 -0.73 9.56 -2.72
N ASN A 465 -1.85 10.27 -2.91
CA ASN A 465 -2.24 11.40 -2.06
C ASN A 465 -3.37 11.09 -1.06
N TRP A 466 -3.61 9.81 -0.71
CA TRP A 466 -4.62 9.45 0.31
C TRP A 466 -4.44 10.24 1.61
N GLY A 467 -3.18 10.43 2.03
CA GLY A 467 -2.82 11.16 3.24
C GLY A 467 -3.37 12.58 3.32
N TRP A 468 -3.53 13.28 2.20
CA TRP A 468 -4.00 14.67 2.18
C TRP A 468 -5.45 14.82 2.68
N ALA A 469 -6.26 13.79 2.52
CA ALA A 469 -7.61 13.78 3.08
C ALA A 469 -7.63 13.45 4.58
N LEU A 470 -6.50 13.02 5.17
CA LEU A 470 -6.40 12.67 6.59
C LEU A 470 -5.93 13.85 7.46
N ASP A 471 -4.95 14.62 7.00
CA ASP A 471 -4.39 15.79 7.70
C ASP A 471 -4.01 16.86 6.67
N ASP A 472 -4.29 18.14 6.98
CA ASP A 472 -4.09 19.28 6.07
C ASP A 472 -2.66 19.84 6.10
N VAL A 473 -1.78 19.31 6.95
CA VAL A 473 -0.38 19.73 7.04
C VAL A 473 0.49 18.82 6.18
N HIS A 474 0.73 19.26 4.95
CA HIS A 474 1.61 18.60 3.99
C HIS A 474 2.18 19.61 3.00
N ASP A 475 3.27 19.23 2.32
CA ASP A 475 3.72 19.98 1.15
C ASP A 475 2.76 19.76 -0.03
N ASP A 476 2.49 20.80 -0.81
CA ASP A 476 1.68 20.76 -2.04
C ASP A 476 2.41 21.50 -3.17
N PRO A 477 3.48 20.91 -3.73
CA PRO A 477 4.26 21.55 -4.78
C PRO A 477 3.48 21.75 -6.08
N ASP A 478 2.36 21.06 -6.25
CA ASP A 478 1.49 21.14 -7.44
C ASP A 478 0.33 22.12 -7.28
N GLY A 479 0.08 22.61 -6.07
CA GLY A 479 -1.03 23.50 -5.78
C GLY A 479 -2.40 22.84 -5.98
N ALA A 480 -2.50 21.53 -5.75
CA ALA A 480 -3.73 20.76 -5.86
C ALA A 480 -4.82 21.22 -4.85
N ARG A 481 -4.39 21.70 -3.67
CA ARG A 481 -5.25 22.20 -2.58
C ARG A 481 -6.29 21.16 -2.15
N ALA A 482 -5.81 20.04 -1.64
CA ALA A 482 -6.66 18.97 -1.13
C ALA A 482 -7.01 19.20 0.35
N PRO A 483 -8.27 19.50 0.71
CA PRO A 483 -8.67 19.59 2.11
C PRO A 483 -8.83 18.19 2.72
N VAL A 484 -8.83 18.13 4.05
CA VAL A 484 -9.26 16.94 4.79
C VAL A 484 -10.70 16.55 4.44
N ASP A 485 -11.01 15.25 4.47
CA ASP A 485 -12.35 14.72 4.22
C ASP A 485 -12.75 13.72 5.31
N GLN A 486 -13.82 14.05 6.05
CA GLN A 486 -14.31 13.23 7.16
C GLN A 486 -14.73 11.81 6.72
N ASN A 487 -15.23 11.63 5.49
CA ASN A 487 -15.60 10.31 5.00
C ASN A 487 -14.37 9.44 4.80
N ILE A 488 -13.26 10.01 4.31
CA ILE A 488 -11.99 9.31 4.12
C ILE A 488 -11.33 9.00 5.47
N GLN A 489 -11.33 9.95 6.41
CA GLN A 489 -10.85 9.72 7.77
C GLN A 489 -11.63 8.58 8.45
N GLN A 490 -12.97 8.62 8.40
CA GLN A 490 -13.80 7.58 9.00
C GLN A 490 -13.65 6.24 8.29
N ALA A 491 -13.53 6.21 6.96
CA ALA A 491 -13.27 4.98 6.21
C ALA A 491 -11.91 4.35 6.58
N THR A 492 -10.91 5.18 6.88
CA THR A 492 -9.61 4.70 7.39
C THR A 492 -9.77 4.07 8.78
N VAL A 493 -10.54 4.68 9.69
CA VAL A 493 -10.89 4.08 10.99
C VAL A 493 -11.61 2.74 10.82
N ASN A 494 -12.57 2.68 9.89
CA ASN A 494 -13.36 1.49 9.60
C ASN A 494 -12.50 0.32 9.09
N LEU A 495 -11.57 0.61 8.18
CA LEU A 495 -10.63 -0.37 7.65
C LEU A 495 -9.74 -0.94 8.76
N LEU A 496 -9.13 -0.05 9.55
CA LEU A 496 -8.24 -0.46 10.64
C LEU A 496 -9.00 -1.29 11.68
N ALA A 497 -10.26 -0.94 11.99
CA ALA A 497 -11.11 -1.75 12.84
C ALA A 497 -11.40 -3.15 12.26
N ASP A 498 -11.63 -3.27 10.95
CA ASP A 498 -11.80 -4.57 10.28
C ASP A 498 -10.49 -5.38 10.23
N MET A 499 -9.34 -4.72 10.34
CA MET A 499 -8.02 -5.34 10.54
C MET A 499 -7.68 -5.57 12.02
N GLY A 500 -8.62 -5.33 12.93
CA GLY A 500 -8.48 -5.60 14.37
C GLY A 500 -7.65 -4.56 15.13
N VAL A 501 -7.54 -3.33 14.62
CA VAL A 501 -6.80 -2.22 15.20
C VAL A 501 -7.74 -1.11 15.67
N GLN A 502 -7.47 -0.51 16.83
CA GLN A 502 -8.30 0.56 17.40
C GLN A 502 -7.46 1.79 17.80
N PRO A 503 -7.98 3.01 17.62
CA PRO A 503 -7.37 4.23 18.12
C PRO A 503 -7.57 4.39 19.63
N SER A 504 -6.60 4.99 20.33
CA SER A 504 -6.73 5.31 21.76
C SER A 504 -7.21 6.74 22.02
N THR A 505 -7.04 7.66 21.07
CA THR A 505 -7.39 9.09 21.19
C THR A 505 -8.09 9.59 19.94
N LEU A 506 -9.17 8.91 19.54
CA LEU A 506 -9.90 9.21 18.31
C LEU A 506 -10.45 10.64 18.30
N GLN A 507 -10.10 11.41 17.26
CA GLN A 507 -10.51 12.80 17.10
C GLN A 507 -12.01 12.91 16.75
N PRO A 508 -12.79 13.79 17.40
CA PRO A 508 -14.15 14.10 16.95
C PRO A 508 -14.12 14.76 15.56
N PRO A 509 -15.16 14.56 14.72
CA PRO A 509 -16.38 13.78 14.94
C PRO A 509 -16.27 12.29 14.54
N LEU A 510 -15.05 11.74 14.42
CA LEU A 510 -14.86 10.33 14.07
C LEU A 510 -15.43 9.41 15.15
N GLN A 511 -15.98 8.29 14.71
CA GLN A 511 -16.62 7.31 15.57
C GLN A 511 -15.80 6.02 15.59
N PRO A 512 -15.63 5.37 16.77
CA PRO A 512 -15.05 4.04 16.83
C PRO A 512 -15.84 3.07 15.95
N ALA A 513 -15.13 2.13 15.33
CA ALA A 513 -15.71 1.10 14.49
C ALA A 513 -15.37 -0.28 15.04
N SER A 514 -16.16 -1.30 14.70
CA SER A 514 -15.89 -2.70 15.07
C SER A 514 -15.51 -3.52 13.84
N ALA A 515 -14.75 -4.59 14.07
CA ALA A 515 -14.45 -5.59 13.04
C ALA A 515 -15.71 -6.31 12.56
N SER A 516 -15.68 -6.86 11.35
CA SER A 516 -16.77 -7.73 10.86
C SER A 516 -16.93 -8.95 11.74
N GLN A 517 -18.19 -9.26 12.06
CA GLN A 517 -18.58 -10.54 12.65
C GLN A 517 -19.05 -11.53 11.58
N ASP A 518 -19.15 -11.09 10.33
CA ASP A 518 -19.55 -11.92 9.22
C ASP A 518 -18.41 -12.84 8.79
N THR A 519 -18.67 -14.13 8.92
CA THR A 519 -17.74 -15.21 8.55
C THR A 519 -18.39 -16.22 7.60
N LEU A 520 -19.66 -16.02 7.24
CA LEU A 520 -20.38 -16.93 6.35
C LEU A 520 -20.23 -16.41 4.92
N PRO A 521 -19.82 -17.24 3.96
CA PRO A 521 -19.70 -16.78 2.59
C PRO A 521 -21.08 -16.54 1.95
N PRO A 522 -21.19 -15.56 1.05
CA PRO A 522 -22.42 -15.35 0.28
C PRO A 522 -22.65 -16.48 -0.74
N LEU A 523 -23.83 -16.48 -1.35
CA LEU A 523 -24.24 -17.45 -2.37
C LEU A 523 -24.63 -16.74 -3.67
N ALA A 524 -23.92 -17.03 -4.76
CA ALA A 524 -24.35 -16.72 -6.12
C ALA A 524 -25.23 -17.85 -6.67
N THR A 525 -26.30 -17.51 -7.37
CA THR A 525 -27.13 -18.44 -8.15
C THR A 525 -27.12 -18.02 -9.61
N ILE A 526 -27.10 -18.99 -10.53
CA ILE A 526 -27.19 -18.73 -11.97
C ILE A 526 -28.65 -18.89 -12.37
N THR A 527 -29.31 -17.81 -12.78
CA THR A 527 -30.70 -17.81 -13.25
C THR A 527 -30.80 -18.06 -14.75
N TRP A 528 -29.75 -17.69 -15.50
CA TRP A 528 -29.60 -18.04 -16.91
C TRP A 528 -28.11 -18.26 -17.23
N PRO A 529 -27.75 -19.35 -17.92
CA PRO A 529 -28.60 -20.29 -18.66
C PRO A 529 -29.26 -21.35 -17.78
N GLY A 530 -30.49 -21.69 -18.12
CA GLY A 530 -31.23 -22.85 -17.64
C GLY A 530 -30.87 -24.14 -18.39
N ALA A 531 -31.60 -25.22 -18.08
CA ALA A 531 -31.31 -26.59 -18.53
C ALA A 531 -31.36 -26.80 -20.05
N ASP A 532 -32.18 -26.02 -20.76
CA ASP A 532 -32.46 -26.19 -22.20
C ASP A 532 -31.95 -25.03 -23.07
N ASP A 533 -31.29 -24.04 -22.47
CA ASP A 533 -30.80 -22.87 -23.19
C ASP A 533 -29.65 -23.18 -24.15
N LEU A 534 -29.70 -22.52 -25.31
CA LEU A 534 -28.71 -22.61 -26.38
C LEU A 534 -28.14 -21.22 -26.69
N ALA A 535 -26.84 -21.17 -26.98
CA ALA A 535 -26.17 -19.98 -27.48
C ALA A 535 -25.66 -20.19 -28.91
N SER A 536 -25.58 -19.09 -29.65
CA SER A 536 -24.94 -19.07 -30.97
C SER A 536 -23.46 -18.71 -30.83
N ILE A 537 -22.62 -19.37 -31.62
CA ILE A 537 -21.22 -18.97 -31.78
C ILE A 537 -21.15 -17.55 -32.36
N TYR A 538 -20.14 -16.77 -31.96
CA TYR A 538 -19.89 -15.39 -32.39
C TYR A 538 -20.98 -14.36 -32.04
N ARG A 539 -22.03 -14.76 -31.30
CA ARG A 539 -23.02 -13.84 -30.73
C ARG A 539 -22.72 -13.57 -29.27
N GLU A 540 -22.99 -12.35 -28.81
CA GLU A 540 -22.87 -12.05 -27.39
C GLU A 540 -23.90 -12.87 -26.60
N VAL A 541 -23.43 -13.40 -25.48
CA VAL A 541 -24.20 -14.17 -24.51
C VAL A 541 -24.11 -13.44 -23.18
N VAL A 542 -25.24 -13.31 -22.49
CA VAL A 542 -25.32 -12.66 -21.18
C VAL A 542 -25.74 -13.69 -20.14
N ILE A 543 -24.78 -14.19 -19.38
CA ILE A 543 -25.03 -15.00 -18.18
C ILE A 543 -25.68 -14.09 -17.13
N ARG A 544 -26.69 -14.58 -16.42
CA ARG A 544 -27.40 -13.81 -15.39
C ARG A 544 -27.57 -14.63 -14.12
N GLY A 545 -27.66 -13.92 -13.01
CA GLY A 545 -27.92 -14.54 -11.74
C GLY A 545 -28.18 -13.55 -10.63
N GLU A 546 -28.32 -14.12 -9.43
CA GLU A 546 -28.52 -13.38 -8.19
C GLU A 546 -27.42 -13.73 -7.19
N ALA A 547 -27.18 -12.88 -6.21
CA ALA A 547 -26.34 -13.17 -5.07
C ALA A 547 -27.02 -12.71 -3.77
N THR A 548 -26.91 -13.54 -2.74
CA THR A 548 -27.48 -13.29 -1.41
C THR A 548 -26.44 -13.53 -0.33
N ASP A 549 -26.61 -12.86 0.80
CA ASP A 549 -25.77 -13.02 1.98
C ASP A 549 -26.67 -13.21 3.22
N GLU A 550 -26.41 -14.27 3.99
CA GLU A 550 -27.12 -14.56 5.25
C GLU A 550 -26.20 -14.42 6.48
N GLY A 551 -24.92 -14.07 6.27
CA GLY A 551 -23.88 -13.92 7.30
C GLY A 551 -23.88 -12.56 7.99
N GLY A 552 -24.59 -11.58 7.42
CA GLY A 552 -24.75 -10.24 7.96
C GLY A 552 -24.02 -9.16 7.16
N GLY A 553 -23.31 -9.54 6.09
CA GLY A 553 -22.78 -8.67 5.07
C GLY A 553 -23.75 -8.43 3.92
N ILE A 554 -23.23 -7.84 2.84
CA ILE A 554 -23.94 -7.71 1.56
C ILE A 554 -23.07 -8.21 0.41
N PRO A 555 -23.66 -8.75 -0.68
CA PRO A 555 -22.91 -9.05 -1.89
C PRO A 555 -22.18 -7.79 -2.41
N ALA A 556 -20.87 -7.89 -2.55
CA ALA A 556 -19.98 -6.84 -3.04
C ALA A 556 -19.35 -7.18 -4.41
N GLY A 557 -19.45 -8.43 -4.85
CA GLY A 557 -19.05 -8.82 -6.20
C GLY A 557 -19.49 -10.23 -6.54
N VAL A 558 -19.50 -10.54 -7.84
CA VAL A 558 -19.64 -11.91 -8.35
C VAL A 558 -18.58 -12.15 -9.39
N GLU A 559 -17.83 -13.23 -9.23
CA GLU A 559 -16.87 -13.68 -10.23
C GLU A 559 -17.47 -14.82 -11.04
N VAL A 560 -17.28 -14.76 -12.36
CA VAL A 560 -17.76 -15.77 -13.32
C VAL A 560 -16.58 -16.38 -14.06
N SER A 561 -16.66 -17.69 -14.28
CA SER A 561 -15.74 -18.44 -15.14
C SER A 561 -16.51 -19.16 -16.24
N ILE A 562 -15.96 -19.14 -17.46
CA ILE A 562 -16.48 -19.84 -18.64
C ILE A 562 -15.53 -20.93 -19.16
N ASP A 563 -14.46 -21.22 -18.41
CA ASP A 563 -13.40 -22.16 -18.78
C ASP A 563 -13.13 -23.19 -17.66
N GLY A 564 -14.18 -23.52 -16.90
CA GLY A 564 -14.13 -24.53 -15.86
C GLY A 564 -13.35 -24.11 -14.61
N GLY A 565 -13.24 -22.80 -14.36
CA GLY A 565 -12.58 -22.24 -13.18
C GLY A 565 -11.11 -21.88 -13.39
N THR A 566 -10.62 -21.93 -14.63
CA THR A 566 -9.22 -21.58 -14.95
C THR A 566 -9.01 -20.07 -14.86
N ARG A 567 -9.95 -19.28 -15.38
CA ARG A 567 -10.00 -17.82 -15.24
C ARG A 567 -11.33 -17.39 -14.63
N TRP A 568 -11.25 -16.40 -13.76
CA TRP A 568 -12.38 -15.73 -13.13
C TRP A 568 -12.36 -14.25 -13.49
N THR A 569 -13.52 -13.72 -13.89
CA THR A 569 -13.70 -12.29 -14.20
C THR A 569 -14.87 -11.75 -13.40
N LEU A 570 -14.74 -10.51 -12.92
CA LEU A 570 -15.81 -9.81 -12.20
C LEU A 570 -17.01 -9.56 -13.13
N ALA A 571 -18.21 -9.88 -12.67
CA ALA A 571 -19.47 -9.59 -13.33
C ALA A 571 -19.91 -8.13 -13.12
N GLU A 572 -20.84 -7.65 -13.94
CA GLU A 572 -21.54 -6.39 -13.72
C GLU A 572 -22.60 -6.59 -12.61
N GLY A 573 -22.62 -5.71 -11.61
CA GLY A 573 -23.56 -5.77 -10.48
C GLY A 573 -23.11 -6.70 -9.35
N THR A 574 -23.89 -6.74 -8.27
CA THR A 574 -23.59 -7.54 -7.07
C THR A 574 -24.73 -8.51 -6.73
N SER A 575 -25.82 -8.04 -6.12
CA SER A 575 -26.99 -8.87 -5.77
C SER A 575 -27.77 -9.34 -6.99
N GLN A 576 -27.80 -8.53 -8.04
CA GLN A 576 -28.27 -8.89 -9.37
C GLN A 576 -27.09 -8.71 -10.30
N TRP A 577 -26.68 -9.77 -10.97
CA TRP A 577 -25.42 -9.76 -11.72
C TRP A 577 -25.58 -10.28 -13.14
N ALA A 578 -24.71 -9.77 -14.02
CA ALA A 578 -24.62 -10.17 -15.40
C ALA A 578 -23.18 -10.31 -15.87
N TYR A 579 -22.89 -11.33 -16.67
CA TYR A 579 -21.59 -11.51 -17.30
C TYR A 579 -21.74 -11.71 -18.80
N ARG A 580 -21.08 -10.85 -19.58
CA ARG A 580 -21.16 -10.83 -21.04
C ARG A 580 -19.92 -11.48 -21.62
N PHE A 581 -20.12 -12.42 -22.53
CA PHE A 581 -19.02 -12.99 -23.31
C PHE A 581 -19.47 -13.41 -24.70
N ARG A 582 -18.50 -13.67 -25.59
CA ARG A 582 -18.75 -14.12 -26.95
C ARG A 582 -18.05 -15.46 -27.19
N PRO A 583 -18.77 -16.59 -27.27
CA PRO A 583 -18.16 -17.88 -27.53
C PRO A 583 -17.57 -17.93 -28.94
N MET A 584 -16.32 -18.37 -29.03
CA MET A 584 -15.55 -18.43 -30.28
C MET A 584 -15.48 -19.85 -30.87
N LYS A 585 -16.04 -20.86 -30.18
CA LYS A 585 -16.07 -22.26 -30.60
C LYS A 585 -17.42 -22.87 -30.26
N GLN A 586 -17.85 -23.86 -31.03
CA GLN A 586 -18.99 -24.71 -30.68
C GLN A 586 -18.59 -25.68 -29.58
N GLY A 587 -19.56 -26.11 -28.77
CA GLY A 587 -19.33 -27.06 -27.70
C GLY A 587 -20.11 -26.75 -26.44
N LEU A 588 -19.75 -27.44 -25.36
CA LEU A 588 -20.33 -27.24 -24.04
C LEU A 588 -19.44 -26.28 -23.24
N VAL A 589 -20.04 -25.22 -22.70
CA VAL A 589 -19.39 -24.28 -21.79
C VAL A 589 -19.86 -24.60 -20.37
N VAL A 590 -18.92 -24.84 -19.47
CA VAL A 590 -19.19 -24.95 -18.03
C VAL A 590 -19.08 -23.56 -17.44
N VAL A 591 -20.21 -23.00 -17.06
CA VAL A 591 -20.30 -21.69 -16.41
C VAL A 591 -20.21 -21.90 -14.91
N LEU A 592 -19.27 -21.24 -14.25
CA LEU A 592 -19.18 -21.20 -12.79
C LEU A 592 -19.41 -19.76 -12.32
N ALA A 593 -20.05 -19.59 -11.16
CA ALA A 593 -20.24 -18.30 -10.51
C ALA A 593 -19.99 -18.43 -9.00
N ARG A 594 -19.28 -17.46 -8.42
CA ARG A 594 -19.06 -17.35 -6.97
C ARG A 594 -19.29 -15.91 -6.50
N ALA A 595 -20.06 -15.76 -5.42
CA ALA A 595 -20.29 -14.45 -4.80
C ALA A 595 -19.17 -14.10 -3.81
N ILE A 596 -19.00 -12.80 -3.59
CA ILE A 596 -18.10 -12.18 -2.62
C ILE A 596 -18.88 -11.12 -1.85
N ASP A 597 -18.70 -11.07 -0.53
CA ASP A 597 -19.35 -10.09 0.33
C ASP A 597 -18.45 -8.88 0.63
N ASP A 598 -19.00 -7.87 1.29
CA ASP A 598 -18.29 -6.65 1.69
C ASP A 598 -17.34 -6.85 2.89
N SER A 599 -17.29 -8.04 3.47
CA SER A 599 -16.27 -8.51 4.42
C SER A 599 -15.17 -9.34 3.76
N GLY A 600 -15.24 -9.54 2.44
CA GLY A 600 -14.30 -10.33 1.64
C GLY A 600 -14.47 -11.84 1.78
N ASN A 601 -15.55 -12.37 2.36
CA ASN A 601 -15.79 -13.82 2.31
C ASN A 601 -16.18 -14.20 0.88
N ILE A 602 -15.69 -15.36 0.44
CA ILE A 602 -15.87 -15.86 -0.92
C ILE A 602 -16.61 -17.19 -0.86
N GLN A 603 -17.62 -17.35 -1.71
CA GLN A 603 -18.32 -18.62 -1.90
C GLN A 603 -17.33 -19.74 -2.25
N GLN A 604 -17.20 -20.71 -1.35
CA GLN A 604 -16.23 -21.80 -1.46
C GLN A 604 -16.56 -22.78 -2.58
N GLN A 605 -17.85 -23.16 -2.69
CA GLN A 605 -18.34 -24.02 -3.76
C GLN A 605 -19.11 -23.17 -4.77
N ALA A 606 -18.51 -22.91 -5.92
CA ALA A 606 -19.14 -22.16 -6.99
C ALA A 606 -20.42 -22.84 -7.49
N SER A 607 -21.43 -22.02 -7.75
CA SER A 607 -22.61 -22.44 -8.50
C SER A 607 -22.22 -22.71 -9.96
N TRP A 608 -22.90 -23.64 -10.60
CA TRP A 608 -22.58 -24.02 -11.97
C TRP A 608 -23.81 -24.19 -12.85
N ALA A 609 -23.62 -23.91 -14.14
CA ALA A 609 -24.59 -24.16 -15.19
C ALA A 609 -23.86 -24.65 -16.44
N LEU A 610 -24.61 -25.29 -17.34
CA LEU A 610 -24.09 -25.69 -18.65
C LEU A 610 -24.71 -24.78 -19.71
N LEU A 611 -23.92 -24.36 -20.67
CA LEU A 611 -24.41 -23.68 -21.87
C LEU A 611 -23.95 -24.45 -23.09
N GLU A 612 -24.89 -24.84 -23.94
CA GLU A 612 -24.55 -25.43 -25.22
C GLU A 612 -24.44 -24.36 -26.30
N VAL A 613 -23.30 -24.31 -26.97
CA VAL A 613 -23.02 -23.38 -28.07
C VAL A 613 -23.07 -24.14 -29.40
N GLY A 614 -23.97 -23.72 -30.29
CA GLY A 614 -24.07 -24.25 -31.65
C GLY A 614 -25.01 -25.46 -31.83
N GLY A 615 -25.71 -25.91 -30.78
CA GLY A 615 -26.82 -26.88 -30.90
C GLY A 615 -26.42 -28.30 -31.33
N LEU A 616 -25.22 -28.75 -30.96
CA LEU A 616 -24.68 -30.08 -31.32
C LEU A 616 -25.30 -31.25 -30.53
N GLY A 617 -26.23 -31.02 -29.60
CA GLY A 617 -26.83 -32.04 -28.73
C GLY A 617 -25.87 -32.63 -27.68
N LEU A 618 -24.69 -32.02 -27.50
CA LEU A 618 -23.64 -32.50 -26.60
C LEU A 618 -24.07 -32.48 -25.13
N ARG A 619 -24.95 -31.55 -24.75
CA ARG A 619 -25.41 -31.39 -23.36
C ARG A 619 -26.23 -32.60 -22.90
N ARG A 620 -27.08 -33.16 -23.78
CA ARG A 620 -27.86 -34.37 -23.50
C ARG A 620 -26.98 -35.60 -23.32
N ILE A 621 -25.86 -35.69 -24.03
CA ILE A 621 -24.88 -36.78 -23.89
C ILE A 621 -24.17 -36.68 -22.54
N VAL A 622 -23.69 -35.49 -22.17
CA VAL A 622 -22.96 -35.28 -20.91
C VAL A 622 -23.87 -35.49 -19.69
N LEU A 623 -25.07 -34.91 -19.67
CA LEU A 623 -26.03 -35.08 -18.56
C LEU A 623 -26.52 -36.52 -18.40
N ARG A 624 -26.74 -37.26 -19.49
CA ARG A 624 -27.23 -38.65 -19.42
C ARG A 624 -26.16 -39.68 -19.10
N PHE A 625 -24.92 -39.48 -19.54
CA PHE A 625 -23.90 -40.55 -19.51
C PHE A 625 -22.65 -40.21 -18.70
N VAL A 626 -22.30 -38.93 -18.54
CA VAL A 626 -21.00 -38.51 -17.98
C VAL A 626 -21.16 -37.92 -16.58
N LEU A 627 -22.14 -37.05 -16.37
CA LEU A 627 -22.35 -36.37 -15.08
C LEU A 627 -22.61 -37.32 -13.90
N PRO A 628 -23.39 -38.42 -14.03
CA PRO A 628 -23.57 -39.40 -12.95
C PRO A 628 -22.26 -40.09 -12.55
N VAL A 629 -21.36 -40.31 -13.52
CA VAL A 629 -20.05 -40.96 -13.32
C VAL A 629 -19.06 -39.99 -12.67
N VAL A 630 -19.07 -38.72 -13.10
CA VAL A 630 -18.20 -37.66 -12.54
C VAL A 630 -18.62 -37.28 -11.11
N LEU A 631 -19.92 -37.15 -10.84
CA LEU A 631 -20.43 -36.94 -9.47
C LEU A 631 -20.13 -38.13 -8.54
N ALA A 632 -20.20 -39.37 -9.06
CA ALA A 632 -19.82 -40.56 -8.29
C ALA A 632 -18.32 -40.63 -7.98
N MET A 633 -17.45 -40.06 -8.84
CA MET A 633 -16.00 -39.99 -8.58
C MET A 633 -15.60 -38.80 -7.71
N ALA A 634 -16.28 -37.65 -7.82
CA ALA A 634 -16.02 -36.46 -7.01
C ALA A 634 -16.51 -36.60 -5.54
N ALA A 635 -17.50 -37.46 -5.28
CA ALA A 635 -18.04 -37.70 -3.94
C ALA A 635 -17.21 -38.66 -3.05
N GLY A 636 -16.06 -39.17 -3.51
CA GLY A 636 -15.07 -39.85 -2.65
C GLY A 636 -15.53 -41.08 -1.86
N ALA A 637 -15.30 -42.27 -2.42
CA ALA A 637 -14.91 -43.54 -1.78
C ALA A 637 -15.76 -44.21 -0.66
N GLY A 638 -16.74 -43.57 -0.02
CA GLY A 638 -17.47 -44.17 1.11
C GLY A 638 -18.56 -45.20 0.73
N LEU A 639 -19.30 -44.94 -0.36
CA LEU A 639 -20.52 -45.70 -0.68
C LEU A 639 -20.23 -47.05 -1.36
N LEU A 640 -19.13 -47.15 -2.11
CA LEU A 640 -18.73 -48.38 -2.81
C LEU A 640 -18.28 -49.48 -1.84
N LEU A 641 -17.65 -49.13 -0.70
CA LEU A 641 -17.28 -50.08 0.36
C LEU A 641 -18.51 -50.64 1.09
N TRP A 642 -19.58 -49.85 1.23
CA TRP A 642 -20.84 -50.30 1.82
C TRP A 642 -21.61 -51.26 0.91
N LEU A 643 -21.66 -50.97 -0.40
CA LEU A 643 -22.31 -51.84 -1.39
C LEU A 643 -21.53 -53.14 -1.66
N TRP A 644 -20.20 -53.14 -1.52
CA TRP A 644 -19.37 -54.33 -1.73
C TRP A 644 -19.48 -55.35 -0.58
N ARG A 645 -19.73 -54.91 0.66
CA ARG A 645 -19.91 -55.81 1.83
C ARG A 645 -21.26 -56.55 1.86
N ARG A 646 -22.28 -56.09 1.13
CA ARG A 646 -23.61 -56.74 1.08
C ARG A 646 -23.81 -57.78 -0.03
N ARG A 647 -22.79 -58.05 -0.86
CA ARG A 647 -22.85 -59.01 -1.98
C ARG A 647 -21.92 -60.22 -1.83
N ARG A 648 -21.82 -60.80 -0.62
CA ARG A 648 -21.32 -62.17 -0.49
C ARG A 648 -22.52 -63.14 -0.44
N PRO A 649 -22.68 -64.05 -1.42
CA PRO A 649 -23.61 -65.16 -1.32
C PRO A 649 -23.12 -66.16 -0.26
N ALA A 650 -24.06 -66.77 0.46
CA ALA A 650 -23.78 -67.86 1.39
C ALA A 650 -23.15 -69.07 0.66
N PRO A 651 -22.28 -69.87 1.30
CA PRO A 651 -21.71 -71.05 0.69
C PRO A 651 -22.77 -72.17 0.61
N THR A 652 -22.98 -72.69 -0.59
CA THR A 652 -23.74 -73.92 -0.83
C THR A 652 -22.98 -75.13 -0.32
N ARG A 653 -23.69 -75.99 0.43
CA ARG A 653 -23.32 -77.36 0.76
C ARG A 653 -23.06 -78.18 -0.50
N GLU A 654 -21.96 -78.93 -0.53
CA GLU A 654 -21.87 -80.20 -1.25
C GLU A 654 -21.68 -81.34 -0.26
N VAL A 655 -22.32 -82.46 -0.61
CA VAL A 655 -22.44 -83.68 0.16
C VAL A 655 -21.29 -84.61 -0.20
N SER A 656 -20.54 -85.03 0.82
CA SER A 656 -20.19 -86.44 1.07
C SER A 656 -20.01 -86.62 2.57
#